data_AF-A0AA40LFB1-F1
#
_entry.id   AF-A0AA40LFB1-F1
#
_cell.length_a   1.000
_cell.length_b   1.000
_cell.length_c   1.000
_cell.angle_alpha   90.00
_cell.angle_beta   90.00
_cell.angle_gamma   90.00
#
_symmetry.space_group_name_H-M   'P 1'
#
loop_
_entity.id
_entity.type
_entity.pdbx_description
1 polymer ?
#
loop_
_entity_poly.entity_id
_entity_poly.type
_entity_poly.pdbx_seq_one_letter_code
_entity_poly.pdbx_strand_id
1 'polypeptide(L)'
;MFSSSYAASVRFTYSQEIQVWRRLVEIPFPEEHGWKASLLGDLAGRLKQESPRRQIAAYCSTDWAAAGADDSVSRCFENCVIEAVSSACQSQVSILEGLSHSDLRRFGTLVSAVVTKSWPRCRGEAVDDLAEVLRYLLTGPDVTHLFKLYGTDEKILAHITEDGKKLMATADSVFTKVAADLLSGALPVGQLELIRSHGARFLDIWELKRKSLSPQEKKHDMKKVLDYRWEELQFLLEERGRVDSLLKLCEAAKPWVQVDCGEIAERHAEDLGGKRLNEAVMARLCPTSCAMERFKKLYSDLKAGELTFGEVHDIFSVFVDKYGDLTSDLRVMCALDPRDPGGWIQERVEQVREYHHLHRSARAARVILEVKETLGLTGDFRLLDFVLRMTDAFENSRDETLGQMDKRVVAAIQLLRGLDEARCQCLQELALAREFVRWVREAVEAASGQAHAAVDQMVRHTQPWTRCRHTRRGRRRALRCSGQAWSAAFQLGASREAPGIRGKQTADDPWGPPDVCAKLLARRLSTVGASCHPARPPAHPSPLAPRGQELNVFVDLAFIFAGENDMDVDRVACFHDAVQGYSSLLYKLDASVGFHAFERHLRELWKALENDPHLPSKLRDSARNLGWLKTVKESHGSVERSSLSLARAINSSGTT
;
A
#
# COMPACT_ATOMS: atom_id res chain seq x y z
N MET A 1 -7.81 -35.61 57.54
CA MET A 1 -8.16 -37.04 57.62
C MET A 1 -7.13 -37.91 56.94
N PHE A 2 -6.52 -37.48 55.83
CA PHE A 2 -5.49 -38.26 55.14
C PHE A 2 -4.08 -37.62 55.13
N SER A 3 -3.02 -38.44 55.17
CA SER A 3 -1.60 -38.05 55.00
C SER A 3 -1.03 -38.55 53.67
N SER A 4 -0.16 -37.75 53.02
CA SER A 4 0.51 -38.09 51.76
C SER A 4 1.94 -38.58 52.00
N SER A 5 2.34 -39.70 51.38
CA SER A 5 3.75 -40.08 51.23
C SER A 5 4.25 -39.75 49.81
N TYR A 6 5.55 -39.83 49.56
CA TYR A 6 6.19 -39.47 48.27
C TYR A 6 5.74 -40.30 47.05
N ALA A 7 4.90 -41.31 47.23
CA ALA A 7 4.21 -42.04 46.17
C ALA A 7 2.69 -41.92 46.39
N ALA A 8 1.91 -42.00 45.31
CA ALA A 8 0.47 -41.69 45.19
C ALA A 8 -0.52 -42.42 46.13
N SER A 9 -0.08 -43.03 47.23
CA SER A 9 -0.90 -43.68 48.25
C SER A 9 -1.36 -42.68 49.31
N VAL A 10 -2.68 -42.53 49.44
CA VAL A 10 -3.36 -41.77 50.50
C VAL A 10 -3.58 -42.69 51.71
N ARG A 11 -3.12 -42.28 52.90
CA ARG A 11 -3.31 -43.03 54.15
C ARG A 11 -4.17 -42.28 55.15
N PHE A 12 -4.95 -42.98 55.97
CA PHE A 12 -5.64 -42.38 57.12
C PHE A 12 -4.62 -41.87 58.14
N THR A 13 -4.80 -40.63 58.61
CA THR A 13 -3.97 -40.05 59.69
C THR A 13 -4.09 -40.87 60.97
N TYR A 14 -5.28 -41.42 61.24
CA TYR A 14 -5.53 -42.36 62.32
C TYR A 14 -5.67 -43.78 61.75
N SER A 15 -4.66 -44.63 61.94
CA SER A 15 -4.57 -45.95 61.31
C SER A 15 -5.72 -46.91 61.68
N GLN A 16 -6.36 -46.72 62.83
CA GLN A 16 -7.50 -47.53 63.29
C GLN A 16 -8.86 -46.85 63.09
N GLU A 17 -8.92 -45.69 62.44
CA GLU A 17 -10.13 -44.87 62.32
C GLU A 17 -11.35 -45.64 61.80
N ILE A 18 -11.19 -46.33 60.67
CA ILE A 18 -12.28 -47.12 60.07
C ILE A 18 -12.67 -48.32 60.95
N GLN A 19 -11.72 -48.90 61.69
CA GLN A 19 -12.03 -49.98 62.65
C GLN A 19 -12.87 -49.49 63.82
N VAL A 20 -12.62 -48.26 64.30
CA VAL A 20 -13.42 -47.62 65.34
C VAL A 20 -14.84 -47.36 64.83
N TRP A 21 -14.99 -46.79 63.64
CA TRP A 21 -16.31 -46.57 63.03
C TRP A 21 -17.10 -47.87 62.88
N ARG A 22 -16.48 -48.96 62.39
CA ARG A 22 -17.11 -50.28 62.30
C ARG A 22 -17.63 -50.77 63.65
N ARG A 23 -16.76 -50.76 64.67
CA ARG A 23 -17.12 -51.21 66.02
C ARG A 23 -18.27 -50.43 66.62
N LEU A 24 -18.33 -49.10 66.40
CA LEU A 24 -19.39 -48.25 66.94
C LEU A 24 -20.73 -48.40 66.21
N VAL A 25 -20.68 -48.56 64.89
CA VAL A 25 -21.86 -48.71 64.02
C VAL A 25 -22.51 -50.09 64.18
N GLU A 26 -21.73 -51.13 64.48
CA GLU A 26 -22.22 -52.51 64.63
C GLU A 26 -22.78 -52.82 66.03
N ILE A 27 -22.76 -51.86 66.97
CA ILE A 27 -23.40 -52.03 68.28
C ILE A 27 -24.92 -52.12 68.08
N PRO A 28 -25.60 -53.19 68.56
CA PRO A 28 -27.03 -53.38 68.33
C PRO A 28 -27.85 -52.49 69.26
N PHE A 29 -28.10 -51.25 68.84
CA PHE A 29 -29.09 -50.35 69.44
C PHE A 29 -30.43 -50.42 68.68
N PRO A 30 -31.59 -50.24 69.35
CA PRO A 30 -32.88 -50.17 68.68
C PRO A 30 -32.92 -49.10 67.59
N GLU A 31 -33.48 -49.42 66.42
CA GLU A 31 -33.51 -48.53 65.25
C GLU A 31 -34.28 -47.22 65.52
N GLU A 32 -35.26 -47.24 66.43
CA GLU A 32 -36.08 -46.10 66.83
C GLU A 32 -35.26 -44.90 67.36
N HIS A 33 -34.05 -45.16 67.87
CA HIS A 33 -33.18 -44.13 68.42
C HIS A 33 -32.22 -43.53 67.38
N GLY A 34 -32.21 -44.03 66.14
CA GLY A 34 -31.41 -43.46 65.05
C GLY A 34 -29.88 -43.55 65.22
N TRP A 35 -29.38 -44.30 66.21
CA TRP A 35 -27.95 -44.43 66.54
C TRP A 35 -27.07 -44.67 65.32
N LYS A 36 -27.44 -45.70 64.54
CA LYS A 36 -26.72 -46.12 63.34
C LYS A 36 -26.71 -45.04 62.26
N ALA A 37 -27.86 -44.40 62.02
CA ALA A 37 -27.99 -43.36 61.01
C ALA A 37 -27.18 -42.10 61.36
N SER A 38 -27.16 -41.71 62.64
CA SER A 38 -26.38 -40.57 63.13
C SER A 38 -24.87 -40.81 62.95
N LEU A 39 -24.35 -41.96 63.39
CA LEU A 39 -22.93 -42.28 63.27
C LEU A 39 -22.47 -42.38 61.81
N LEU A 40 -23.30 -42.95 60.92
CA LEU A 40 -23.00 -42.97 59.49
C LEU A 40 -23.06 -41.58 58.86
N GLY A 41 -23.96 -40.70 59.36
CA GLY A 41 -24.00 -39.29 58.98
C GLY A 41 -22.73 -38.54 59.38
N ASP A 42 -22.23 -38.75 60.59
CA ASP A 42 -20.98 -38.15 61.09
C ASP A 42 -19.77 -38.63 60.29
N LEU A 43 -19.70 -39.94 60.01
CA LEU A 43 -18.67 -40.52 59.13
C LEU A 43 -18.73 -39.92 57.72
N ALA A 44 -19.92 -39.85 57.12
CA ALA A 44 -20.11 -39.26 55.79
C ALA A 44 -19.69 -37.80 55.77
N GLY A 45 -20.10 -37.01 56.76
CA GLY A 45 -19.71 -35.61 56.91
C GLY A 45 -18.19 -35.45 57.01
N ARG A 46 -17.53 -36.33 57.78
CA ARG A 46 -16.08 -36.33 57.93
C ARG A 46 -15.33 -36.71 56.64
N LEU A 47 -15.82 -37.71 55.89
CA LEU A 47 -15.26 -38.06 54.59
C LEU A 47 -15.42 -36.91 53.57
N LYS A 48 -16.59 -36.26 53.58
CA LYS A 48 -16.91 -35.14 52.68
C LYS A 48 -16.11 -33.85 52.94
N GLN A 49 -15.43 -33.74 54.09
CA GLN A 49 -14.49 -32.63 54.36
C GLN A 49 -13.21 -32.70 53.52
N GLU A 50 -12.86 -33.89 53.00
CA GLU A 50 -11.68 -34.07 52.15
C GLU A 50 -12.00 -33.78 50.68
N SER A 51 -10.99 -33.44 49.88
CA SER A 51 -11.21 -33.19 48.47
C SER A 51 -11.68 -34.46 47.73
N PRO A 52 -12.51 -34.35 46.66
CA PRO A 52 -13.02 -35.51 45.93
C PRO A 52 -11.92 -36.48 45.47
N ARG A 53 -10.78 -35.95 44.99
CA ARG A 53 -9.63 -36.75 44.58
C ARG A 53 -9.01 -37.56 45.72
N ARG A 54 -8.93 -37.00 46.93
CA ARG A 54 -8.41 -37.71 48.11
C ARG A 54 -9.38 -38.76 48.62
N GLN A 55 -10.68 -38.48 48.60
CA GLN A 55 -11.72 -39.46 48.94
C GLN A 55 -11.65 -40.69 48.02
N ILE A 56 -11.56 -40.45 46.69
CA ILE A 56 -11.47 -41.51 45.68
C ILE A 56 -10.18 -42.32 45.84
N ALA A 57 -9.03 -41.66 46.01
CA ALA A 57 -7.75 -42.35 46.22
C ALA A 57 -7.73 -43.17 47.53
N ALA A 58 -8.31 -42.64 48.61
CA ALA A 58 -8.42 -43.36 49.88
C ALA A 58 -9.33 -44.60 49.76
N TYR A 59 -10.42 -44.50 49.01
CA TYR A 59 -11.33 -45.62 48.77
C TYR A 59 -10.63 -46.80 48.06
N CYS A 60 -9.79 -46.50 47.07
CA CYS A 60 -8.99 -47.49 46.34
C CYS A 60 -7.77 -48.03 47.11
N SER A 61 -7.46 -47.48 48.29
CA SER A 61 -6.33 -47.94 49.11
C SER A 61 -6.63 -49.27 49.82
N THR A 62 -5.57 -50.06 50.07
CA THR A 62 -5.67 -51.30 50.87
C THR A 62 -5.79 -51.04 52.37
N ASP A 63 -5.52 -49.82 52.83
CA ASP A 63 -5.27 -49.52 54.24
C ASP A 63 -6.52 -49.60 55.14
N TRP A 64 -7.73 -49.57 54.56
CA TRP A 64 -8.99 -49.70 55.32
C TRP A 64 -9.73 -51.03 55.09
N ALA A 65 -9.19 -51.86 54.20
CA ALA A 65 -9.76 -53.15 53.78
C ALA A 65 -9.36 -54.27 54.75
N ALA A 66 -9.83 -54.23 56.00
CA ALA A 66 -9.88 -55.48 56.77
C ALA A 66 -10.93 -56.40 56.14
N ALA A 67 -10.58 -57.67 56.00
CA ALA A 67 -11.24 -58.65 55.15
C ALA A 67 -12.78 -58.71 55.29
N GLY A 68 -13.47 -58.52 54.16
CA GLY A 68 -14.63 -59.36 53.82
C GLY A 68 -16.04 -58.95 54.25
N ALA A 69 -16.33 -57.72 54.66
CA ALA A 69 -17.72 -57.34 55.00
C ALA A 69 -18.26 -56.20 54.12
N ASP A 70 -19.36 -56.49 53.42
CA ASP A 70 -20.30 -55.50 52.87
C ASP A 70 -21.07 -54.85 54.04
N ASP A 71 -20.34 -54.13 54.89
CA ASP A 71 -20.85 -53.52 56.11
C ASP A 71 -21.42 -52.12 55.83
N SER A 72 -22.13 -51.57 56.82
CA SER A 72 -22.79 -50.26 56.66
C SER A 72 -21.80 -49.10 56.52
N VAL A 73 -20.57 -49.26 57.04
CA VAL A 73 -19.47 -48.29 56.90
C VAL A 73 -18.92 -48.28 55.48
N SER A 74 -18.76 -49.45 54.85
CA SER A 74 -18.29 -49.62 53.48
C SER A 74 -19.31 -49.03 52.49
N ARG A 75 -20.61 -49.29 52.69
CA ARG A 75 -21.67 -48.66 51.89
C ARG A 75 -21.73 -47.14 52.06
N CYS A 76 -21.50 -46.63 53.27
CA CYS A 76 -21.41 -45.19 53.52
C CYS A 76 -20.24 -44.57 52.74
N PHE A 77 -19.07 -45.23 52.75
CA PHE A 77 -17.90 -44.77 52.00
C PHE A 77 -18.13 -44.85 50.48
N GLU A 78 -18.71 -45.95 49.98
CA GLU A 78 -19.11 -46.11 48.57
C GLU A 78 -20.02 -44.97 48.11
N ASN A 79 -21.07 -44.65 48.88
CA ASN A 79 -21.97 -43.55 48.56
C ASN A 79 -21.24 -42.20 48.52
N CYS A 80 -20.37 -41.92 49.49
CA CYS A 80 -19.56 -40.69 49.51
C CYS A 80 -18.64 -40.62 48.28
N VAL A 81 -18.05 -41.74 47.86
CA VAL A 81 -17.18 -41.81 46.69
C VAL A 81 -17.97 -41.61 45.40
N ILE A 82 -19.17 -42.16 45.25
CA ILE A 82 -20.04 -41.93 44.09
C ILE A 82 -20.44 -40.45 43.97
N GLU A 83 -20.73 -39.80 45.10
CA GLU A 83 -20.95 -38.35 45.14
C GLU A 83 -19.69 -37.57 44.75
N ALA A 84 -18.53 -37.97 45.29
CA ALA A 84 -17.24 -37.36 44.96
C ALA A 84 -16.88 -37.51 43.47
N VAL A 85 -17.15 -38.67 42.87
CA VAL A 85 -17.01 -38.90 41.41
C VAL A 85 -17.94 -37.96 40.65
N SER A 86 -19.21 -37.84 41.08
CA SER A 86 -20.16 -36.93 40.43
C SER A 86 -19.67 -35.47 40.46
N SER A 87 -19.07 -35.04 41.57
CA SER A 87 -18.43 -33.73 41.69
C SER A 87 -17.17 -33.60 40.83
N ALA A 88 -16.31 -34.63 40.79
CA ALA A 88 -15.07 -34.62 40.03
C ALA A 88 -15.31 -34.64 38.51
N CYS A 89 -16.33 -35.35 38.02
CA CYS A 89 -16.70 -35.36 36.60
C CYS A 89 -17.07 -33.95 36.07
N GLN A 90 -17.55 -33.04 36.93
CA GLN A 90 -17.83 -31.65 36.54
C GLN A 90 -16.56 -30.83 36.31
N SER A 91 -15.41 -31.25 36.87
CA SER A 91 -14.15 -30.51 36.85
C SER A 91 -13.22 -30.81 35.67
N GLN A 92 -13.60 -31.72 34.77
CA GLN A 92 -12.81 -32.15 33.59
C GLN A 92 -11.41 -32.72 33.90
N VAL A 93 -11.13 -33.08 35.16
CA VAL A 93 -9.88 -33.74 35.58
C VAL A 93 -10.03 -35.25 35.49
N SER A 94 -8.99 -35.98 35.06
CA SER A 94 -9.00 -37.44 35.09
C SER A 94 -9.09 -37.96 36.52
N ILE A 95 -10.06 -38.84 36.75
CA ILE A 95 -10.32 -39.48 38.03
C ILE A 95 -9.50 -40.76 38.16
N LEU A 96 -9.37 -41.52 37.06
CA LEU A 96 -8.78 -42.87 37.07
C LEU A 96 -7.25 -42.86 36.98
N GLU A 97 -6.64 -41.73 36.62
CA GLU A 97 -5.19 -41.62 36.48
C GLU A 97 -4.45 -41.80 37.82
N GLY A 98 -3.54 -42.78 37.87
CA GLY A 98 -2.65 -43.02 39.02
C GLY A 98 -3.29 -43.72 40.22
N LEU A 99 -4.50 -44.30 40.06
CA LEU A 99 -5.15 -45.09 41.12
C LEU A 99 -4.60 -46.53 41.20
N SER A 100 -4.65 -47.12 42.40
CA SER A 100 -4.25 -48.52 42.63
C SER A 100 -5.35 -49.51 42.26
N HIS A 101 -4.97 -50.60 41.57
CA HIS A 101 -5.88 -51.70 41.16
C HIS A 101 -5.92 -52.85 42.18
N SER A 102 -5.58 -52.58 43.44
CA SER A 102 -5.37 -53.62 44.47
C SER A 102 -6.66 -54.35 44.88
N ASP A 103 -7.81 -53.68 44.82
CA ASP A 103 -9.13 -54.27 45.05
C ASP A 103 -10.00 -54.12 43.80
N LEU A 104 -10.13 -55.21 43.04
CA LEU A 104 -10.84 -55.23 41.76
C LEU A 104 -12.34 -54.96 41.91
N ARG A 105 -12.95 -55.33 43.04
CA ARG A 105 -14.38 -55.08 43.30
C ARG A 105 -14.61 -53.58 43.47
N ARG A 106 -13.85 -52.94 44.34
CA ARG A 106 -13.96 -51.49 44.61
C ARG A 106 -13.60 -50.67 43.39
N PHE A 107 -12.55 -51.08 42.68
CA PHE A 107 -12.16 -50.44 41.44
C PHE A 107 -13.25 -50.59 40.36
N GLY A 108 -13.87 -51.76 40.24
CA GLY A 108 -15.04 -51.97 39.36
C GLY A 108 -16.23 -51.07 39.70
N THR A 109 -16.54 -50.89 40.99
CA THR A 109 -17.57 -49.93 41.46
C THR A 109 -17.21 -48.49 41.09
N LEU A 110 -15.94 -48.09 41.26
CA LEU A 110 -15.47 -46.76 40.89
C LEU A 110 -15.58 -46.53 39.39
N VAL A 111 -15.10 -47.46 38.57
CA VAL A 111 -15.20 -47.39 37.10
C VAL A 111 -16.66 -47.29 36.66
N SER A 112 -17.55 -48.08 37.27
CA SER A 112 -19.00 -48.00 37.01
C SER A 112 -19.57 -46.61 37.32
N ALA A 113 -19.18 -46.02 38.44
CA ALA A 113 -19.57 -44.67 38.82
C ALA A 113 -19.03 -43.63 37.84
N VAL A 114 -17.75 -43.73 37.44
CA VAL A 114 -17.15 -42.81 36.47
C VAL A 114 -17.90 -42.90 35.15
N VAL A 115 -18.05 -44.10 34.56
CA VAL A 115 -18.76 -44.30 33.28
C VAL A 115 -20.18 -43.73 33.33
N THR A 116 -20.95 -44.02 34.38
CA THR A 116 -22.36 -43.62 34.46
C THR A 116 -22.59 -42.14 34.77
N LYS A 117 -21.64 -41.49 35.45
CA LYS A 117 -21.71 -40.07 35.84
C LYS A 117 -21.04 -39.14 34.84
N SER A 118 -20.01 -39.58 34.12
CA SER A 118 -19.37 -38.80 33.06
C SER A 118 -20.08 -38.91 31.71
N TRP A 119 -20.98 -39.88 31.54
CA TRP A 119 -21.69 -40.07 30.28
C TRP A 119 -22.57 -38.87 29.92
N PRO A 120 -22.61 -38.44 28.64
CA PRO A 120 -23.51 -37.38 28.19
C PRO A 120 -24.98 -37.74 28.44
N ARG A 121 -25.75 -36.80 29.00
CA ARG A 121 -27.18 -37.00 29.28
C ARG A 121 -28.03 -35.90 28.64
N CYS A 122 -29.14 -36.32 28.04
CA CYS A 122 -30.17 -35.44 27.50
C CYS A 122 -31.48 -35.72 28.23
N ARG A 123 -32.07 -34.70 28.87
CA ARG A 123 -33.31 -34.82 29.65
C ARG A 123 -33.29 -35.94 30.72
N GLY A 124 -32.10 -36.22 31.27
CA GLY A 124 -31.90 -37.24 32.32
C GLY A 124 -31.50 -38.63 31.81
N GLU A 125 -31.72 -38.91 30.52
CA GLU A 125 -31.38 -40.18 29.87
C GLU A 125 -29.97 -40.16 29.28
N ALA A 126 -29.33 -41.34 29.24
CA ALA A 126 -28.00 -41.49 28.64
C ALA A 126 -28.08 -41.37 27.11
N VAL A 127 -27.26 -40.49 26.53
CA VAL A 127 -27.23 -40.27 25.08
C VAL A 127 -26.64 -41.48 24.37
N ASP A 128 -27.28 -41.94 23.30
CA ASP A 128 -26.83 -43.01 22.41
C ASP A 128 -26.54 -42.54 20.97
N ASP A 129 -26.78 -41.26 20.68
CA ASP A 129 -26.47 -40.64 19.39
C ASP A 129 -24.96 -40.71 19.06
N LEU A 130 -24.67 -41.05 17.80
CA LEU A 130 -23.30 -41.28 17.35
C LEU A 130 -22.40 -40.06 17.50
N ALA A 131 -22.90 -38.86 17.16
CA ALA A 131 -22.10 -37.65 17.16
C ALA A 131 -21.73 -37.22 18.59
N GLU A 132 -22.71 -37.25 19.50
CA GLU A 132 -22.50 -36.89 20.90
C GLU A 132 -21.63 -37.91 21.64
N VAL A 133 -21.82 -39.20 21.36
CA VAL A 133 -20.95 -40.25 21.93
C VAL A 133 -19.53 -40.13 21.39
N LEU A 134 -19.34 -39.90 20.08
CA LEU A 134 -18.00 -39.68 19.52
C LEU A 134 -17.32 -38.46 20.15
N ARG A 135 -18.05 -37.36 20.32
CA ARG A 135 -17.54 -36.15 21.00
C ARG A 135 -17.12 -36.45 22.43
N TYR A 136 -17.92 -37.22 23.18
CA TYR A 136 -17.53 -37.69 24.51
C TYR A 136 -16.26 -38.54 24.47
N LEU A 137 -16.13 -39.48 23.52
CA LEU A 137 -14.94 -40.32 23.38
C LEU A 137 -13.67 -39.50 23.10
N LEU A 138 -13.78 -38.43 22.32
CA LEU A 138 -12.66 -37.58 21.93
C LEU A 138 -12.31 -36.50 22.98
N THR A 139 -13.19 -36.21 23.94
CA THR A 139 -12.99 -35.11 24.90
C THR A 139 -12.95 -35.57 26.37
N GLY A 140 -13.68 -36.61 26.78
CA GLY A 140 -13.80 -37.05 28.18
C GLY A 140 -12.49 -37.52 28.85
N PRO A 141 -12.08 -36.99 30.00
CA PRO A 141 -10.71 -37.16 30.53
C PRO A 141 -10.32 -38.62 30.84
N ASP A 142 -11.28 -39.48 31.20
CA ASP A 142 -11.03 -40.87 31.60
C ASP A 142 -11.17 -41.91 30.48
N VAL A 143 -11.60 -41.51 29.27
CA VAL A 143 -11.90 -42.44 28.17
C VAL A 143 -10.72 -43.34 27.82
N THR A 144 -9.50 -42.79 27.74
CA THR A 144 -8.29 -43.58 27.47
C THR A 144 -8.05 -44.65 28.53
N HIS A 145 -8.33 -44.35 29.80
CA HIS A 145 -8.24 -45.32 30.90
C HIS A 145 -9.34 -46.39 30.78
N LEU A 146 -10.57 -46.01 30.40
CA LEU A 146 -11.67 -46.94 30.17
C LEU A 146 -11.35 -47.94 29.04
N PHE A 147 -10.81 -47.47 27.91
CA PHE A 147 -10.42 -48.36 26.80
C PHE A 147 -9.20 -49.24 27.11
N LYS A 148 -8.27 -48.78 27.96
CA LYS A 148 -7.20 -49.64 28.49
C LYS A 148 -7.78 -50.81 29.28
N LEU A 149 -8.75 -50.56 30.16
CA LEU A 149 -9.39 -51.59 30.99
C LEU A 149 -10.14 -52.63 30.15
N TYR A 150 -10.77 -52.19 29.06
CA TYR A 150 -11.50 -53.08 28.14
C TYR A 150 -10.61 -54.14 27.48
N GLY A 151 -9.31 -53.85 27.29
CA GLY A 151 -8.39 -54.73 26.56
C GLY A 151 -7.51 -55.66 27.40
N THR A 152 -7.44 -55.50 28.73
CA THR A 152 -6.39 -56.18 29.53
C THR A 152 -6.84 -56.88 30.81
N ASP A 153 -8.05 -56.65 31.34
CA ASP A 153 -8.39 -57.13 32.69
C ASP A 153 -9.85 -57.61 32.83
N GLU A 154 -10.13 -58.81 32.28
CA GLU A 154 -11.46 -59.47 32.35
C GLU A 154 -12.00 -59.57 33.78
N LYS A 155 -11.10 -59.62 34.78
CA LYS A 155 -11.46 -59.69 36.19
C LYS A 155 -12.06 -58.39 36.72
N ILE A 156 -11.64 -57.23 36.21
CA ILE A 156 -12.23 -55.92 36.57
C ILE A 156 -13.60 -55.78 35.92
N LEU A 157 -13.74 -56.21 34.66
CA LEU A 157 -15.01 -56.16 33.92
C LEU A 157 -16.13 -56.96 34.61
N ALA A 158 -15.78 -58.03 35.32
CA ALA A 158 -16.74 -58.82 36.12
C ALA A 158 -17.40 -58.03 37.26
N HIS A 159 -16.76 -56.96 37.74
CA HIS A 159 -17.24 -56.13 38.86
C HIS A 159 -17.85 -54.80 38.42
N ILE A 160 -17.97 -54.56 37.10
CA ILE A 160 -18.68 -53.39 36.56
C ILE A 160 -20.19 -53.66 36.55
N THR A 161 -21.00 -52.63 36.83
CA THR A 161 -22.46 -52.73 36.77
C THR A 161 -22.97 -52.97 35.35
N GLU A 162 -24.13 -53.61 35.20
CA GLU A 162 -24.73 -53.86 33.87
C GLU A 162 -24.97 -52.57 33.08
N ASP A 163 -25.43 -51.50 33.75
CA ASP A 163 -25.57 -50.17 33.13
C ASP A 163 -24.22 -49.63 32.63
N GLY A 164 -23.15 -49.78 33.42
CA GLY A 164 -21.79 -49.40 33.04
C GLY A 164 -21.31 -50.18 31.82
N LYS A 165 -21.50 -51.50 31.81
CA LYS A 165 -21.17 -52.38 30.67
C LYS A 165 -21.92 -51.96 29.40
N LYS A 166 -23.23 -51.64 29.52
CA LYS A 166 -24.04 -51.18 28.39
C LYS A 166 -23.49 -49.89 27.78
N LEU A 167 -23.14 -48.90 28.61
CA LEU A 167 -22.56 -47.64 28.13
C LEU A 167 -21.18 -47.85 27.48
N MET A 168 -20.35 -48.70 28.07
CA MET A 168 -19.06 -49.06 27.48
C MET A 168 -19.23 -49.79 26.13
N ALA A 169 -20.23 -50.66 25.99
CA ALA A 169 -20.56 -51.31 24.72
C ALA A 169 -21.06 -50.31 23.68
N THR A 170 -21.85 -49.31 24.07
CA THR A 170 -22.26 -48.20 23.18
C THR A 170 -21.04 -47.42 22.69
N ALA A 171 -20.11 -47.07 23.58
CA ALA A 171 -18.84 -46.42 23.24
C ALA A 171 -18.03 -47.25 22.23
N ASP A 172 -17.90 -48.56 22.46
CA ASP A 172 -17.19 -49.46 21.57
C ASP A 172 -17.85 -49.53 20.18
N SER A 173 -19.17 -49.71 20.15
CA SER A 173 -19.98 -49.77 18.92
C SER A 173 -19.86 -48.49 18.08
N VAL A 174 -19.99 -47.32 18.72
CA VAL A 174 -19.83 -46.01 18.05
C VAL A 174 -18.42 -45.88 17.47
N PHE A 175 -17.39 -46.22 18.24
CA PHE A 175 -16.01 -46.14 17.76
C PHE A 175 -15.73 -47.12 16.60
N THR A 176 -16.26 -48.35 16.66
CA THR A 176 -16.16 -49.33 15.56
C THR A 176 -16.81 -48.79 14.29
N LYS A 177 -18.01 -48.23 14.41
CA LYS A 177 -18.74 -47.66 13.29
C LYS A 177 -17.98 -46.49 12.66
N VAL A 178 -17.48 -45.56 13.48
CA VAL A 178 -16.68 -44.41 13.00
C VAL A 178 -15.41 -44.88 12.27
N ALA A 179 -14.72 -45.90 12.80
CA ALA A 179 -13.55 -46.46 12.13
C ALA A 179 -13.90 -47.11 10.77
N ALA A 180 -15.04 -47.81 10.67
CA ALA A 180 -15.52 -48.37 9.41
C ALA A 180 -15.95 -47.29 8.40
N ASP A 181 -16.60 -46.23 8.88
CA ASP A 181 -17.04 -45.09 8.07
C ASP A 181 -15.84 -44.27 7.55
N LEU A 182 -14.75 -44.17 8.31
CA LEU A 182 -13.48 -43.61 7.84
C LEU A 182 -12.86 -44.43 6.70
N LEU A 183 -12.87 -45.75 6.80
CA LEU A 183 -12.35 -46.63 5.76
C LEU A 183 -13.18 -46.52 4.47
N SER A 184 -14.50 -46.53 4.59
CA SER A 184 -15.42 -46.43 3.43
C SER A 184 -15.59 -45.02 2.87
N GLY A 185 -15.20 -43.99 3.64
CA GLY A 185 -15.42 -42.58 3.28
C GLY A 185 -16.87 -42.12 3.51
N ALA A 186 -17.68 -42.94 4.17
CA ALA A 186 -19.06 -42.63 4.50
C ALA A 186 -19.20 -41.74 5.74
N LEU A 187 -18.08 -41.40 6.40
CA LEU A 187 -18.11 -40.55 7.59
C LEU A 187 -18.62 -39.14 7.24
N PRO A 188 -19.57 -38.57 8.01
CA PRO A 188 -20.01 -37.20 7.81
C PRO A 188 -18.87 -36.19 7.99
N VAL A 189 -18.86 -35.13 7.19
CA VAL A 189 -17.80 -34.10 7.21
C VAL A 189 -17.63 -33.49 8.61
N GLY A 190 -18.73 -33.20 9.31
CA GLY A 190 -18.65 -32.61 10.66
C GLY A 190 -17.99 -33.55 11.68
N GLN A 191 -18.20 -34.86 11.55
CA GLN A 191 -17.53 -35.85 12.41
C GLN A 191 -16.04 -36.00 12.06
N LEU A 192 -15.69 -35.90 10.78
CA LEU A 192 -14.30 -35.90 10.34
C LEU A 192 -13.54 -34.65 10.83
N GLU A 193 -14.17 -33.48 10.83
CA GLU A 193 -13.62 -32.25 11.41
C GLU A 193 -13.39 -32.36 12.92
N LEU A 194 -14.33 -33.01 13.63
CA LEU A 194 -14.18 -33.29 15.06
C LEU A 194 -12.99 -34.24 15.32
N ILE A 195 -12.82 -35.29 14.50
CA ILE A 195 -11.65 -36.17 14.58
C ILE A 195 -10.36 -35.41 14.23
N ARG A 196 -10.38 -34.50 13.26
CA ARG A 196 -9.22 -33.63 12.93
C ARG A 196 -8.74 -32.86 14.16
N SER A 197 -9.68 -32.23 14.87
CA SER A 197 -9.34 -31.43 16.06
C SER A 197 -8.81 -32.27 17.23
N HIS A 198 -9.08 -33.59 17.26
CA HIS A 198 -8.68 -34.50 18.33
C HIS A 198 -7.90 -35.72 17.81
N GLY A 199 -7.15 -35.57 16.72
CA GLY A 199 -6.57 -36.69 15.96
C GLY A 199 -5.65 -37.60 16.77
N ALA A 200 -4.78 -37.01 17.61
CA ALA A 200 -3.89 -37.78 18.49
C ALA A 200 -4.67 -38.70 19.43
N ARG A 201 -5.75 -38.17 20.02
CA ARG A 201 -6.58 -38.91 20.96
C ARG A 201 -7.41 -40.00 20.28
N PHE A 202 -7.91 -39.74 19.08
CA PHE A 202 -8.56 -40.78 18.28
C PHE A 202 -7.59 -41.94 18.00
N LEU A 203 -6.34 -41.63 17.62
CA LEU A 203 -5.30 -42.63 17.37
C LEU A 203 -4.91 -43.41 18.64
N ASP A 204 -4.84 -42.76 19.80
CA ASP A 204 -4.59 -43.43 21.07
C ASP A 204 -5.69 -44.47 21.38
N ILE A 205 -6.96 -44.10 21.21
CA ILE A 205 -8.10 -45.01 21.41
C ILE A 205 -8.06 -46.15 20.38
N TRP A 206 -7.73 -45.84 19.11
CA TRP A 206 -7.55 -46.85 18.07
C TRP A 206 -6.46 -47.85 18.42
N GLU A 207 -5.31 -47.40 18.91
CA GLU A 207 -4.20 -48.28 19.31
C GLU A 207 -4.55 -49.16 20.52
N LEU A 208 -5.31 -48.63 21.48
CA LEU A 208 -5.81 -49.42 22.61
C LEU A 208 -6.77 -50.52 22.14
N LYS A 209 -7.72 -50.17 21.27
CA LYS A 209 -8.67 -51.12 20.70
C LYS A 209 -7.98 -52.15 19.79
N ARG A 210 -7.00 -51.73 18.99
CA ARG A 210 -6.22 -52.62 18.11
C ARG A 210 -5.52 -53.75 18.87
N LYS A 211 -5.11 -53.50 20.12
CA LYS A 211 -4.47 -54.53 20.97
C LYS A 211 -5.44 -55.64 21.37
N SER A 212 -6.74 -55.34 21.52
CA SER A 212 -7.78 -56.32 21.86
C SER A 212 -8.46 -56.99 20.65
N LEU A 213 -8.22 -56.51 19.42
CA LEU A 213 -8.81 -57.06 18.20
C LEU A 213 -8.11 -58.34 17.69
N SER A 214 -8.82 -59.08 16.82
CA SER A 214 -8.30 -60.29 16.17
C SER A 214 -7.19 -59.95 15.15
N PRO A 215 -6.31 -60.91 14.77
CA PRO A 215 -5.23 -60.67 13.80
C PRO A 215 -5.69 -60.19 12.40
N GLN A 216 -6.92 -60.47 11.98
CA GLN A 216 -7.46 -60.02 10.69
C GLN A 216 -7.81 -58.51 10.69
N GLU A 217 -8.25 -57.97 11.83
CA GLU A 217 -8.66 -56.57 11.99
C GLU A 217 -7.47 -55.62 12.23
N LYS A 218 -6.28 -56.16 12.53
CA LYS A 218 -5.03 -55.41 12.78
C LYS A 218 -4.37 -54.81 11.53
N LYS A 219 -4.95 -54.99 10.34
CA LYS A 219 -4.30 -54.71 9.05
C LYS A 219 -4.31 -53.25 8.61
N HIS A 220 -5.20 -52.41 9.15
CA HIS A 220 -5.39 -51.05 8.65
C HIS A 220 -4.53 -50.03 9.42
N ASP A 221 -3.66 -49.35 8.68
CA ASP A 221 -2.90 -48.20 9.18
C ASP A 221 -3.83 -46.98 9.25
N MET A 222 -4.50 -46.82 10.38
CA MET A 222 -5.50 -45.76 10.59
C MET A 222 -4.89 -44.36 10.47
N LYS A 223 -3.59 -44.20 10.75
CA LYS A 223 -2.90 -42.93 10.56
C LYS A 223 -2.91 -42.54 9.08
N LYS A 224 -2.52 -43.45 8.19
CA LYS A 224 -2.57 -43.22 6.74
C LYS A 224 -3.99 -42.98 6.23
N VAL A 225 -4.97 -43.74 6.72
CA VAL A 225 -6.38 -43.54 6.33
C VAL A 225 -6.81 -42.13 6.65
N LEU A 226 -6.53 -41.66 7.87
CA LEU A 226 -6.90 -40.30 8.25
C LEU A 226 -6.13 -39.25 7.44
N ASP A 227 -4.83 -39.45 7.16
CA ASP A 227 -4.04 -38.56 6.30
C ASP A 227 -4.74 -38.35 4.93
N TYR A 228 -5.16 -39.44 4.27
CA TYR A 228 -5.94 -39.35 3.02
C TYR A 228 -7.28 -38.62 3.20
N ARG A 229 -8.02 -38.90 4.29
CA ARG A 229 -9.30 -38.23 4.57
C ARG A 229 -9.12 -36.74 4.86
N TRP A 230 -7.98 -36.35 5.44
CA TRP A 230 -7.65 -34.94 5.67
C TRP A 230 -7.34 -34.21 4.37
N GLU A 231 -6.63 -34.85 3.44
CA GLU A 231 -6.41 -34.30 2.10
C GLU A 231 -7.75 -34.09 1.36
N GLU A 232 -8.66 -35.06 1.40
CA GLU A 232 -10.01 -34.94 0.81
C GLU A 232 -10.83 -33.82 1.46
N LEU A 233 -10.83 -33.73 2.79
CA LEU A 233 -11.53 -32.68 3.53
C LEU A 233 -10.94 -31.30 3.20
N GLN A 234 -9.62 -31.19 3.17
CA GLN A 234 -8.94 -29.95 2.83
C GLN A 234 -9.29 -29.51 1.41
N PHE A 235 -9.24 -30.44 0.44
CA PHE A 235 -9.65 -30.18 -0.94
C PHE A 235 -11.11 -29.67 -1.01
N LEU A 236 -12.04 -30.32 -0.32
CA LEU A 236 -13.45 -29.91 -0.27
C LEU A 236 -13.62 -28.49 0.31
N LEU A 237 -12.92 -28.17 1.39
CA LEU A 237 -12.99 -26.85 2.03
C LEU A 237 -12.35 -25.76 1.15
N GLU A 238 -11.25 -26.07 0.46
CA GLU A 238 -10.63 -25.17 -0.51
C GLU A 238 -11.55 -24.89 -1.69
N GLU A 239 -12.16 -25.92 -2.30
CA GLU A 239 -13.13 -25.76 -3.38
C GLU A 239 -14.35 -24.95 -2.94
N ARG A 240 -14.86 -25.20 -1.72
CA ARG A 240 -15.94 -24.38 -1.13
C ARG A 240 -15.52 -22.91 -1.05
N GLY A 241 -14.30 -22.62 -0.59
CA GLY A 241 -13.76 -21.26 -0.54
C GLY A 241 -13.59 -20.60 -1.92
N ARG A 242 -13.23 -21.39 -2.94
CA ARG A 242 -13.17 -20.93 -4.35
C ARG A 242 -14.57 -20.59 -4.87
N VAL A 243 -15.56 -21.43 -4.61
CA VAL A 243 -16.96 -21.19 -4.99
C VAL A 243 -17.52 -19.95 -4.27
N ASP A 244 -17.25 -19.79 -2.98
CA ASP A 244 -17.64 -18.58 -2.22
C ASP A 244 -17.05 -17.30 -2.86
N SER A 245 -15.77 -17.35 -3.23
CA SER A 245 -15.09 -16.25 -3.92
C SER A 245 -15.70 -15.97 -5.30
N LEU A 246 -16.02 -17.02 -6.07
CA LEU A 246 -16.69 -16.91 -7.36
C LEU A 246 -18.07 -16.26 -7.21
N LEU A 247 -18.89 -16.70 -6.26
CA LEU A 247 -20.21 -16.14 -6.00
C LEU A 247 -20.12 -14.65 -5.62
N LYS A 248 -19.12 -14.26 -4.81
CA LYS A 248 -18.85 -12.84 -4.49
C LYS A 248 -18.48 -12.02 -5.73
N LEU A 249 -17.65 -12.57 -6.61
CA LEU A 249 -17.29 -11.91 -7.88
C LEU A 249 -18.49 -11.79 -8.82
N CYS A 250 -19.31 -12.83 -8.93
CA CYS A 250 -20.54 -12.82 -9.73
C CYS A 250 -21.54 -11.78 -9.21
N GLU A 251 -21.73 -11.67 -7.89
CA GLU A 251 -22.57 -10.62 -7.29
C GLU A 251 -22.01 -9.22 -7.55
N ALA A 252 -20.68 -9.03 -7.48
CA ALA A 252 -20.05 -7.75 -7.82
C ALA A 252 -20.20 -7.38 -9.31
N ALA A 253 -20.21 -8.38 -10.21
CA ALA A 253 -20.35 -8.20 -11.65
C ALA A 253 -21.81 -8.08 -12.13
N LYS A 254 -22.78 -8.39 -11.27
CA LYS A 254 -24.23 -8.38 -11.55
C LYS A 254 -24.78 -7.10 -12.19
N PRO A 255 -24.26 -5.88 -11.89
CA PRO A 255 -24.71 -4.67 -12.59
C PRO A 255 -24.34 -4.63 -14.08
N TRP A 256 -23.33 -5.40 -14.49
CA TRP A 256 -22.75 -5.37 -15.82
C TRP A 256 -23.08 -6.63 -16.64
N VAL A 257 -23.20 -7.79 -15.99
CA VAL A 257 -23.46 -9.08 -16.63
C VAL A 257 -24.44 -9.90 -15.80
N GLN A 258 -25.49 -10.39 -16.45
CA GLN A 258 -26.40 -11.35 -15.83
C GLN A 258 -25.77 -12.74 -15.83
N VAL A 259 -25.35 -13.21 -14.65
CA VAL A 259 -24.82 -14.56 -14.44
C VAL A 259 -25.83 -15.34 -13.61
N ASP A 260 -26.29 -16.48 -14.10
CA ASP A 260 -27.11 -17.40 -13.31
C ASP A 260 -26.21 -18.26 -12.42
N CYS A 261 -26.22 -17.94 -11.13
CA CYS A 261 -25.51 -18.70 -10.10
C CYS A 261 -26.47 -19.49 -9.19
N GLY A 262 -27.76 -19.61 -9.52
CA GLY A 262 -28.79 -20.14 -8.62
C GLY A 262 -28.47 -21.53 -8.07
N GLU A 263 -28.19 -22.48 -8.96
CA GLU A 263 -27.86 -23.87 -8.57
C GLU A 263 -26.58 -23.95 -7.72
N ILE A 264 -25.54 -23.19 -8.09
CA ILE A 264 -24.25 -23.20 -7.38
C ILE A 264 -24.38 -22.55 -6.01
N ALA A 265 -25.14 -21.45 -5.90
CA ALA A 265 -25.39 -20.76 -4.64
C ALA A 265 -26.22 -21.61 -3.68
N GLU A 266 -27.25 -22.30 -4.18
CA GLU A 266 -28.05 -23.24 -3.39
C GLU A 266 -27.19 -24.38 -2.85
N ARG A 267 -26.38 -25.02 -3.71
CA ARG A 267 -25.44 -26.07 -3.30
C ARG A 267 -24.38 -25.59 -2.31
N HIS A 268 -23.90 -24.35 -2.45
CA HIS A 268 -22.92 -23.77 -1.52
C HIS A 268 -23.51 -23.47 -0.13
N ALA A 269 -24.81 -23.16 -0.06
CA ALA A 269 -25.53 -22.89 1.17
C ALA A 269 -25.90 -24.16 1.98
N GLU A 270 -25.82 -25.34 1.36
CA GLU A 270 -26.08 -26.60 2.04
C GLU A 270 -25.12 -26.83 3.22
N ASP A 271 -25.64 -27.40 4.30
CA ASP A 271 -24.79 -27.84 5.42
C ASP A 271 -23.98 -29.06 5.00
N LEU A 272 -22.66 -28.91 5.02
CA LEU A 272 -21.73 -30.03 4.78
C LEU A 272 -21.63 -30.94 5.99
N GLY A 273 -21.90 -30.45 7.21
CA GLY A 273 -21.69 -31.19 8.45
C GLY A 273 -22.37 -32.56 8.48
N GLY A 274 -23.60 -32.63 7.94
CA GLY A 274 -24.37 -33.88 7.80
C GLY A 274 -24.07 -34.72 6.55
N LYS A 275 -23.35 -34.20 5.54
CA LYS A 275 -23.07 -34.92 4.29
C LYS A 275 -21.89 -35.87 4.44
N ARG A 276 -21.97 -37.02 3.77
CA ARG A 276 -20.88 -38.00 3.73
C ARG A 276 -19.75 -37.49 2.85
N LEU A 277 -18.51 -37.70 3.27
CA LEU A 277 -17.34 -37.21 2.53
C LEU A 277 -17.30 -37.77 1.09
N ASN A 278 -17.56 -39.06 0.91
CA ASN A 278 -17.57 -39.69 -0.41
C ASN A 278 -18.67 -39.16 -1.35
N GLU A 279 -19.79 -38.66 -0.82
CA GLU A 279 -20.85 -38.02 -1.60
C GLU A 279 -20.48 -36.57 -1.95
N ALA A 280 -19.81 -35.87 -1.04
CA ALA A 280 -19.38 -34.48 -1.22
C ALA A 280 -18.21 -34.34 -2.20
N VAL A 281 -17.30 -35.32 -2.25
CA VAL A 281 -16.05 -35.27 -3.04
C VAL A 281 -16.19 -35.90 -4.44
N MET A 282 -17.39 -36.39 -4.82
CA MET A 282 -17.59 -37.00 -6.15
C MET A 282 -17.15 -36.07 -7.29
N ALA A 283 -16.10 -36.52 -7.99
CA ALA A 283 -15.47 -35.85 -9.11
C ALA A 283 -16.43 -35.72 -10.30
N ARG A 284 -17.12 -34.59 -10.38
CA ARG A 284 -17.70 -34.10 -11.63
C ARG A 284 -16.89 -32.90 -12.08
N LEU A 285 -15.98 -33.17 -13.02
CA LEU A 285 -15.30 -32.16 -13.82
C LEU A 285 -16.35 -31.24 -14.44
N CYS A 286 -16.35 -29.97 -14.07
CA CYS A 286 -17.23 -28.96 -14.65
C CYS A 286 -16.48 -28.17 -15.76
N PRO A 287 -17.15 -27.82 -16.88
CA PRO A 287 -16.52 -27.30 -18.08
C PRO A 287 -16.46 -25.76 -18.07
N THR A 288 -15.53 -25.16 -17.33
CA THR A 288 -15.22 -23.71 -17.46
C THR A 288 -14.08 -23.45 -18.45
N SER A 289 -13.94 -24.31 -19.48
CA SER A 289 -12.74 -24.33 -20.33
C SER A 289 -12.50 -23.02 -21.09
N CYS A 290 -13.54 -22.34 -21.60
CA CYS A 290 -13.33 -21.21 -22.52
C CYS A 290 -12.71 -19.95 -21.87
N ALA A 291 -13.17 -19.55 -20.68
CA ALA A 291 -12.63 -18.35 -20.01
C ALA A 291 -11.20 -18.59 -19.48
N MET A 292 -10.98 -19.77 -18.91
CA MET A 292 -9.65 -20.18 -18.45
C MET A 292 -8.67 -20.34 -19.62
N GLU A 293 -9.13 -20.86 -20.77
CA GLU A 293 -8.32 -20.92 -22.00
C GLU A 293 -7.96 -19.52 -22.51
N ARG A 294 -8.90 -18.57 -22.54
CA ARG A 294 -8.62 -17.17 -22.90
C ARG A 294 -7.64 -16.51 -21.96
N PHE A 295 -7.76 -16.75 -20.65
CA PHE A 295 -6.85 -16.19 -19.65
C PHE A 295 -5.45 -16.80 -19.75
N LYS A 296 -5.35 -18.11 -19.99
CA LYS A 296 -4.08 -18.79 -20.29
C LYS A 296 -3.46 -18.31 -21.60
N LYS A 297 -4.27 -18.03 -22.62
CA LYS A 297 -3.83 -17.42 -23.87
C LYS A 297 -3.25 -16.03 -23.61
N LEU A 298 -4.00 -15.15 -22.92
CA LEU A 298 -3.53 -13.81 -22.54
C LEU A 298 -2.18 -13.87 -21.79
N TYR A 299 -2.05 -14.78 -20.82
CA TYR A 299 -0.79 -15.00 -20.11
C TYR A 299 0.36 -15.39 -21.05
N SER A 300 0.10 -16.31 -21.98
CA SER A 300 1.09 -16.78 -22.95
C SER A 300 1.50 -15.66 -23.92
N ASP A 301 0.53 -14.90 -24.42
CA ASP A 301 0.73 -13.79 -25.35
C ASP A 301 1.49 -12.63 -24.68
N LEU A 302 1.16 -12.30 -23.41
CA LEU A 302 1.89 -11.34 -22.61
C LEU A 302 3.36 -11.76 -22.42
N LYS A 303 3.60 -13.01 -22.04
CA LYS A 303 4.96 -13.52 -21.84
C LYS A 303 5.76 -13.46 -23.14
N ALA A 304 5.18 -13.91 -24.26
CA ALA A 304 5.80 -13.87 -25.57
C ALA A 304 5.95 -12.44 -26.14
N GLY A 305 5.18 -11.47 -25.65
CA GLY A 305 5.11 -10.12 -26.23
C GLY A 305 4.30 -10.08 -27.52
N GLU A 306 3.42 -11.05 -27.72
CA GLU A 306 2.56 -11.19 -28.90
C GLU A 306 1.21 -10.49 -28.73
N LEU A 307 0.94 -9.93 -27.55
CA LEU A 307 -0.27 -9.15 -27.30
C LEU A 307 -0.31 -7.92 -28.23
N THR A 308 -1.40 -7.75 -28.95
CA THR A 308 -1.58 -6.64 -29.91
C THR A 308 -1.88 -5.32 -29.19
N PHE A 309 -1.62 -4.17 -29.81
CA PHE A 309 -1.99 -2.87 -29.21
C PHE A 309 -3.50 -2.71 -29.04
N GLY A 310 -4.32 -3.30 -29.92
CA GLY A 310 -5.76 -3.37 -29.74
C GLY A 310 -6.13 -4.07 -28.43
N GLU A 311 -5.56 -5.25 -28.17
CA GLU A 311 -5.78 -5.99 -26.93
C GLU A 311 -5.21 -5.24 -25.71
N VAL A 312 -4.08 -4.54 -25.85
CA VAL A 312 -3.53 -3.70 -24.78
C VAL A 312 -4.50 -2.60 -24.40
N HIS A 313 -5.08 -1.92 -25.39
CA HIS A 313 -6.07 -0.87 -25.17
C HIS A 313 -7.32 -1.40 -24.48
N ASP A 314 -7.86 -2.52 -24.95
CA ASP A 314 -9.11 -3.09 -24.46
C ASP A 314 -8.96 -3.67 -23.04
N ILE A 315 -7.81 -4.29 -22.72
CA ILE A 315 -7.60 -5.01 -21.46
C ILE A 315 -6.95 -4.11 -20.40
N PHE A 316 -5.94 -3.31 -20.78
CA PHE A 316 -5.07 -2.62 -19.82
C PHE A 316 -5.33 -1.12 -19.65
N SER A 317 -6.31 -0.55 -20.36
CA SER A 317 -6.70 0.87 -20.20
C SER A 317 -7.08 1.26 -18.77
N VAL A 318 -7.55 0.32 -17.94
CA VAL A 318 -7.87 0.56 -16.51
C VAL A 318 -6.64 0.82 -15.64
N PHE A 319 -5.44 0.48 -16.13
CA PHE A 319 -4.17 0.62 -15.41
C PHE A 319 -3.37 1.88 -15.79
N VAL A 320 -3.94 2.81 -16.56
CA VAL A 320 -3.29 4.09 -16.85
C VAL A 320 -2.88 4.78 -15.54
N ASP A 321 -1.59 5.09 -15.42
CA ASP A 321 -0.96 5.68 -14.23
C ASP A 321 -1.03 4.82 -12.94
N LYS A 322 -1.45 3.53 -13.04
CA LYS A 322 -1.54 2.54 -11.93
C LYS A 322 -0.66 1.31 -12.15
N TYR A 323 0.58 1.51 -12.57
CA TYR A 323 1.49 0.42 -12.97
C TYR A 323 1.96 -0.47 -11.83
N GLY A 324 1.86 -0.03 -10.57
CA GLY A 324 2.11 -0.86 -9.39
C GLY A 324 1.04 -1.94 -9.21
N ASP A 325 -0.22 -1.58 -9.45
CA ASP A 325 -1.36 -2.50 -9.42
C ASP A 325 -1.22 -3.52 -10.55
N LEU A 326 -0.92 -3.05 -11.78
CA LEU A 326 -0.65 -3.92 -12.92
C LEU A 326 0.47 -4.93 -12.64
N THR A 327 1.58 -4.48 -12.02
CA THR A 327 2.68 -5.38 -11.65
C THR A 327 2.21 -6.47 -10.68
N SER A 328 1.33 -6.11 -9.74
CA SER A 328 0.80 -7.05 -8.74
C SER A 328 -0.13 -8.06 -9.40
N ASP A 329 -1.02 -7.63 -10.29
CA ASP A 329 -1.94 -8.50 -11.03
C ASP A 329 -1.19 -9.48 -11.94
N LEU A 330 -0.17 -9.02 -12.67
CA LEU A 330 0.66 -9.90 -13.50
C LEU A 330 1.45 -10.92 -12.67
N ARG A 331 1.85 -10.58 -11.43
CA ARG A 331 2.45 -11.57 -10.51
C ARG A 331 1.43 -12.63 -10.08
N VAL A 332 0.18 -12.25 -9.86
CA VAL A 332 -0.90 -13.22 -9.59
C VAL A 332 -1.08 -14.15 -10.81
N MET A 333 -1.02 -13.63 -12.03
CA MET A 333 -1.10 -14.44 -13.24
C MET A 333 0.01 -15.50 -13.36
N CYS A 334 1.20 -15.25 -12.80
CA CYS A 334 2.28 -16.25 -12.78
C CYS A 334 1.92 -17.53 -12.01
N ALA A 335 0.89 -17.52 -11.16
CA ALA A 335 0.39 -18.74 -10.53
C ALA A 335 -0.15 -19.78 -11.55
N LEU A 336 -0.42 -19.37 -12.80
CA LEU A 336 -0.79 -20.27 -13.90
C LEU A 336 0.33 -21.24 -14.31
N ASP A 337 1.60 -20.85 -14.12
CA ASP A 337 2.77 -21.69 -14.35
C ASP A 337 3.74 -21.57 -13.15
N PRO A 338 3.68 -22.51 -12.18
CA PRO A 338 4.53 -22.48 -10.98
C PRO A 338 6.03 -22.47 -11.24
N ARG A 339 6.47 -22.72 -12.49
CA ARG A 339 7.88 -22.71 -12.90
C ARG A 339 8.32 -21.35 -13.44
N ASP A 340 7.41 -20.41 -13.66
CA ASP A 340 7.73 -19.08 -14.19
C ASP A 340 8.19 -18.15 -13.07
N PRO A 341 9.45 -17.66 -13.11
CA PRO A 341 9.96 -16.71 -12.11
C PRO A 341 9.39 -15.29 -12.28
N GLY A 342 8.63 -15.00 -13.34
CA GLY A 342 8.02 -13.69 -13.59
C GLY A 342 8.99 -12.61 -14.06
N GLY A 343 10.16 -13.00 -14.59
CA GLY A 343 11.21 -12.05 -15.01
C GLY A 343 10.79 -11.11 -16.16
N TRP A 344 9.80 -11.51 -16.96
CA TRP A 344 9.26 -10.74 -18.08
C TRP A 344 8.32 -9.60 -17.65
N ILE A 345 7.82 -9.63 -16.40
CA ILE A 345 6.76 -8.71 -15.94
C ILE A 345 7.19 -7.26 -16.04
N GLN A 346 8.39 -6.92 -15.57
CA GLN A 346 8.87 -5.53 -15.58
C GLN A 346 8.94 -4.97 -17.00
N GLU A 347 9.49 -5.74 -17.94
CA GLU A 347 9.58 -5.35 -19.34
C GLU A 347 8.18 -5.10 -19.96
N ARG A 348 7.21 -5.99 -19.71
CA ARG A 348 5.84 -5.81 -20.22
C ARG A 348 5.11 -4.65 -19.57
N VAL A 349 5.28 -4.43 -18.27
CA VAL A 349 4.72 -3.28 -17.56
C VAL A 349 5.29 -1.97 -18.14
N GLU A 350 6.59 -1.93 -18.42
CA GLU A 350 7.22 -0.79 -19.07
C GLU A 350 6.64 -0.59 -20.48
N GLN A 351 6.54 -1.62 -21.31
CA GLN A 351 5.96 -1.49 -22.65
C GLN A 351 4.50 -1.00 -22.63
N VAL A 352 3.65 -1.55 -21.75
CA VAL A 352 2.26 -1.08 -21.58
C VAL A 352 2.24 0.38 -21.12
N ARG A 353 3.12 0.75 -20.19
CA ARG A 353 3.26 2.15 -19.75
C ARG A 353 3.66 3.07 -20.90
N GLU A 354 4.64 2.68 -21.70
CA GLU A 354 5.08 3.48 -22.85
C GLU A 354 3.96 3.59 -23.89
N TYR A 355 3.20 2.51 -24.15
CA TYR A 355 2.01 2.56 -24.99
C TYR A 355 0.96 3.56 -24.47
N HIS A 356 0.62 3.53 -23.18
CA HIS A 356 -0.30 4.51 -22.59
C HIS A 356 0.21 5.95 -22.71
N HIS A 357 1.53 6.17 -22.62
CA HIS A 357 2.12 7.49 -22.77
C HIS A 357 2.31 7.94 -24.23
N LEU A 358 2.14 7.05 -25.21
CA LEU A 358 2.31 7.36 -26.62
C LEU A 358 1.37 8.50 -27.06
N HIS A 359 0.06 8.42 -26.76
CA HIS A 359 -0.89 9.48 -27.13
C HIS A 359 -0.58 10.82 -26.44
N ARG A 360 -0.15 10.79 -25.17
CA ARG A 360 0.28 11.99 -24.44
C ARG A 360 1.53 12.61 -25.09
N SER A 361 2.48 11.77 -25.48
CA SER A 361 3.71 12.17 -26.17
C SER A 361 3.45 12.71 -27.56
N ALA A 362 2.47 12.15 -28.29
CA ALA A 362 2.03 12.66 -29.59
C ALA A 362 1.49 14.09 -29.47
N ARG A 363 0.64 14.36 -28.46
CA ARG A 363 0.18 15.72 -28.19
C ARG A 363 1.36 16.66 -27.90
N ALA A 364 2.26 16.28 -26.98
CA ALA A 364 3.44 17.07 -26.66
C ALA A 364 4.31 17.36 -27.90
N ALA A 365 4.50 16.36 -28.77
CA ALA A 365 5.23 16.49 -30.02
C ALA A 365 4.58 17.51 -30.97
N ARG A 366 3.23 17.51 -31.12
CA ARG A 366 2.51 18.52 -31.91
C ARG A 366 2.75 19.93 -31.36
N VAL A 367 2.56 20.13 -30.07
CA VAL A 367 2.77 21.44 -29.41
C VAL A 367 4.20 21.95 -29.65
N ILE A 368 5.22 21.09 -29.50
CA ILE A 368 6.61 21.49 -29.73
C ILE A 368 6.85 21.86 -31.20
N LEU A 369 6.26 21.13 -32.15
CA LEU A 369 6.36 21.49 -33.57
C LEU A 369 5.69 22.83 -33.87
N GLU A 370 4.56 23.15 -33.25
CA GLU A 370 3.92 24.47 -33.36
C GLU A 370 4.79 25.59 -32.74
N VAL A 371 5.46 25.32 -31.61
CA VAL A 371 6.43 26.25 -31.02
C VAL A 371 7.66 26.41 -31.90
N LYS A 372 8.17 25.34 -32.51
CA LYS A 372 9.28 25.36 -33.46
C LYS A 372 8.97 26.31 -34.62
N GLU A 373 7.77 26.21 -35.20
CA GLU A 373 7.30 27.13 -36.24
C GLU A 373 7.22 28.57 -35.73
N THR A 374 6.64 28.76 -34.55
CA THR A 374 6.44 30.09 -33.95
C THR A 374 7.76 30.81 -33.64
N LEU A 375 8.78 30.06 -33.23
CA LEU A 375 10.12 30.57 -32.96
C LEU A 375 11.03 30.60 -34.19
N GLY A 376 10.59 30.08 -35.34
CA GLY A 376 11.36 30.05 -36.59
C GLY A 376 12.58 29.13 -36.54
N LEU A 377 12.52 28.02 -35.79
CA LEU A 377 13.65 27.10 -35.64
C LEU A 377 13.79 26.16 -36.86
N THR A 378 15.00 26.07 -37.41
CA THR A 378 15.34 25.29 -38.61
C THR A 378 16.17 24.03 -38.31
N GLY A 379 16.52 23.78 -37.04
CA GLY A 379 17.27 22.60 -36.62
C GLY A 379 16.52 21.26 -36.78
N ASP A 380 17.18 20.16 -36.40
CA ASP A 380 16.63 18.80 -36.54
C ASP A 380 15.59 18.46 -35.46
N PHE A 381 14.36 18.21 -35.88
CA PHE A 381 13.23 17.78 -35.05
C PHE A 381 12.58 16.47 -35.56
N ARG A 382 13.25 15.73 -36.46
CA ARG A 382 12.70 14.52 -37.11
C ARG A 382 12.22 13.44 -36.14
N LEU A 383 12.75 13.45 -34.91
CA LEU A 383 12.30 12.57 -33.81
C LEU A 383 10.81 12.77 -33.48
N LEU A 384 10.32 14.02 -33.50
CA LEU A 384 8.92 14.33 -33.20
C LEU A 384 8.00 13.89 -34.33
N ASP A 385 8.40 14.14 -35.58
CA ASP A 385 7.69 13.65 -36.78
C ASP A 385 7.64 12.11 -36.83
N PHE A 386 8.63 11.44 -36.25
CA PHE A 386 8.62 10.00 -36.08
C PHE A 386 7.59 9.55 -35.03
N VAL A 387 7.52 10.20 -33.86
CA VAL A 387 6.50 9.90 -32.83
C VAL A 387 5.08 10.10 -33.37
N LEU A 388 4.83 11.17 -34.12
CA LEU A 388 3.52 11.43 -34.73
C LEU A 388 3.13 10.35 -35.74
N ARG A 389 4.02 10.03 -36.68
CA ARG A 389 3.78 8.96 -37.66
C ARG A 389 3.54 7.61 -37.01
N MET A 390 4.27 7.31 -35.94
CA MET A 390 4.05 6.07 -35.19
C MET A 390 2.70 6.09 -34.48
N THR A 391 2.31 7.21 -33.85
CA THR A 391 1.00 7.33 -33.20
C THR A 391 -0.13 7.13 -34.20
N ASP A 392 -0.05 7.77 -35.37
CA ASP A 392 -1.03 7.59 -36.44
C ASP A 392 -1.01 6.15 -36.98
N ALA A 393 0.16 5.52 -37.09
CA ALA A 393 0.28 4.12 -37.49
C ALA A 393 -0.36 3.19 -36.46
N PHE A 394 -0.16 3.41 -35.16
CA PHE A 394 -0.74 2.60 -34.08
C PHE A 394 -2.25 2.79 -33.93
N GLU A 395 -2.77 3.98 -34.22
CA GLU A 395 -4.22 4.21 -34.27
C GLU A 395 -4.88 3.46 -35.44
N ASN A 396 -4.16 3.30 -36.55
CA ASN A 396 -4.65 2.64 -37.77
C ASN A 396 -4.30 1.15 -37.87
N SER A 397 -3.26 0.69 -37.19
CA SER A 397 -2.72 -0.67 -37.19
C SER A 397 -2.76 -1.22 -35.77
N ARG A 398 -3.93 -1.73 -35.38
CA ARG A 398 -4.13 -2.36 -34.05
C ARG A 398 -3.46 -3.73 -33.92
N ASP A 399 -2.95 -4.28 -35.03
CA ASP A 399 -2.41 -5.63 -35.13
C ASP A 399 -0.92 -5.74 -34.74
N GLU A 400 -0.20 -4.61 -34.61
CA GLU A 400 1.18 -4.64 -34.14
C GLU A 400 1.25 -5.10 -32.67
N THR A 401 2.32 -5.83 -32.33
CA THR A 401 2.45 -6.46 -31.02
C THR A 401 3.32 -5.65 -30.05
N LEU A 402 3.06 -5.83 -28.75
CA LEU A 402 3.77 -5.14 -27.67
C LEU A 402 5.29 -5.39 -27.70
N GLY A 403 5.71 -6.59 -28.10
CA GLY A 403 7.12 -6.96 -28.27
C GLY A 403 7.81 -6.25 -29.45
N GLN A 404 7.06 -5.74 -30.42
CA GLN A 404 7.59 -5.03 -31.58
C GLN A 404 7.80 -3.53 -31.33
N MET A 405 7.48 -3.01 -30.14
CA MET A 405 7.72 -1.62 -29.78
C MET A 405 9.18 -1.21 -30.00
N ASP A 406 9.40 -0.37 -31.02
CA ASP A 406 10.73 0.08 -31.42
C ASP A 406 11.42 0.84 -30.27
N LYS A 407 12.67 0.47 -29.96
CA LYS A 407 13.50 1.14 -28.95
C LYS A 407 13.61 2.65 -29.18
N ARG A 408 13.51 3.11 -30.43
CA ARG A 408 13.49 4.52 -30.82
C ARG A 408 12.21 5.23 -30.39
N VAL A 409 11.06 4.54 -30.45
CA VAL A 409 9.77 5.06 -29.98
C VAL A 409 9.80 5.20 -28.47
N VAL A 410 10.26 4.16 -27.77
CA VAL A 410 10.42 4.18 -26.31
C VAL A 410 11.34 5.33 -25.87
N ALA A 411 12.50 5.48 -26.51
CA ALA A 411 13.42 6.60 -26.21
C ALA A 411 12.76 7.97 -26.46
N ALA A 412 11.96 8.11 -27.52
CA ALA A 412 11.26 9.36 -27.83
C ALA A 412 10.16 9.69 -26.81
N ILE A 413 9.36 8.70 -26.40
CA ILE A 413 8.33 8.85 -25.35
C ILE A 413 8.98 9.23 -24.02
N GLN A 414 10.10 8.61 -23.65
CA GLN A 414 10.84 8.95 -22.43
C GLN A 414 11.34 10.40 -22.42
N LEU A 415 11.79 10.93 -23.57
CA LEU A 415 12.20 12.33 -23.70
C LEU A 415 11.02 13.30 -23.56
N LEU A 416 9.82 12.89 -23.99
CA LEU A 416 8.60 13.69 -23.91
C LEU A 416 7.84 13.52 -22.59
N ARG A 417 8.21 12.54 -21.76
CA ARG A 417 7.56 12.23 -20.47
C ARG A 417 7.51 13.41 -19.51
N GLY A 418 8.52 14.29 -19.57
CA GLY A 418 8.59 15.50 -18.74
C GLY A 418 7.57 16.59 -19.12
N LEU A 419 6.85 16.45 -20.23
CA LEU A 419 5.83 17.39 -20.68
C LEU A 419 4.44 16.94 -20.20
N ASP A 420 4.14 17.26 -18.94
CA ASP A 420 2.78 17.12 -18.40
C ASP A 420 1.81 18.13 -19.04
N GLU A 421 0.54 18.07 -18.63
CA GLU A 421 -0.53 18.92 -19.16
C GLU A 421 -0.22 20.42 -18.96
N ALA A 422 0.32 20.80 -17.81
CA ALA A 422 0.62 22.20 -17.48
C ALA A 422 1.79 22.74 -18.32
N ARG A 423 2.84 21.94 -18.49
CA ARG A 423 4.00 22.27 -19.34
C ARG A 423 3.61 22.32 -20.82
N CYS A 424 2.75 21.42 -21.29
CA CYS A 424 2.16 21.50 -22.63
C CYS A 424 1.36 22.78 -22.81
N GLN A 425 0.50 23.15 -21.85
CA GLN A 425 -0.27 24.39 -21.92
C GLN A 425 0.65 25.63 -21.97
N CYS A 426 1.71 25.65 -21.15
CA CYS A 426 2.71 26.71 -21.14
C CYS A 426 3.34 26.92 -22.53
N LEU A 427 3.67 25.84 -23.24
CA LEU A 427 4.19 25.90 -24.60
C LEU A 427 3.10 26.25 -25.62
N GLN A 428 1.87 25.79 -25.42
CA GLN A 428 0.75 26.10 -26.31
C GLN A 428 0.47 27.60 -26.33
N GLU A 429 0.48 28.28 -25.18
CA GLU A 429 0.30 29.75 -25.14
C GLU A 429 1.37 30.48 -25.94
N LEU A 430 2.62 29.99 -25.92
CA LEU A 430 3.70 30.53 -26.72
C LEU A 430 3.45 30.33 -28.22
N ALA A 431 3.00 29.13 -28.61
CA ALA A 431 2.66 28.81 -30.00
C ALA A 431 1.48 29.65 -30.53
N LEU A 432 0.50 29.97 -29.68
CA LEU A 432 -0.64 30.83 -30.02
C LEU A 432 -0.23 32.31 -30.13
N ALA A 433 0.75 32.76 -29.35
CA ALA A 433 1.20 34.14 -29.27
C ALA A 433 2.15 34.57 -30.42
N ARG A 434 1.95 34.06 -31.66
CA ARG A 434 2.89 34.24 -32.78
C ARG A 434 3.28 35.70 -33.07
N GLU A 435 2.30 36.60 -33.09
CA GLU A 435 2.56 38.02 -33.35
C GLU A 435 3.32 38.70 -32.22
N PHE A 436 2.98 38.37 -30.99
CA PHE A 436 3.64 38.89 -29.80
C PHE A 436 5.10 38.43 -29.76
N VAL A 437 5.35 37.12 -29.96
CA VAL A 437 6.70 36.54 -29.99
C VAL A 437 7.57 37.21 -31.05
N ARG A 438 7.04 37.38 -32.27
CA ARG A 438 7.75 38.06 -33.36
C ARG A 438 8.09 39.50 -32.97
N TRP A 439 7.11 40.24 -32.45
CA TRP A 439 7.31 41.63 -32.04
C TRP A 439 8.34 41.76 -30.91
N VAL A 440 8.32 40.89 -29.90
CA VAL A 440 9.32 40.90 -28.81
C VAL A 440 10.71 40.60 -29.36
N ARG A 441 10.85 39.60 -30.25
CA ARG A 441 12.14 39.27 -30.90
C ARG A 441 12.67 40.42 -31.73
N GLU A 442 11.83 41.04 -32.56
CA GLU A 442 12.19 42.23 -33.34
C GLU A 442 12.54 43.43 -32.45
N ALA A 443 11.84 43.62 -31.33
CA ALA A 443 12.11 44.71 -30.40
C ALA A 443 13.48 44.56 -29.72
N VAL A 444 13.84 43.34 -29.33
CA VAL A 444 15.15 43.01 -28.76
C VAL A 444 16.26 43.08 -29.81
N GLU A 445 16.02 42.60 -31.04
CA GLU A 445 17.03 42.68 -32.12
C GLU A 445 17.26 44.12 -32.60
N ALA A 446 16.21 44.91 -32.77
CA ALA A 446 16.31 46.31 -33.21
C ALA A 446 17.10 47.17 -32.21
N ALA A 447 16.93 46.93 -30.91
CA ALA A 447 17.67 47.64 -29.88
C ALA A 447 19.16 47.23 -29.87
N SER A 448 19.47 45.94 -30.06
CA SER A 448 20.85 45.45 -30.16
C SER A 448 21.61 45.99 -31.38
N GLY A 449 20.89 46.23 -32.49
CA GLY A 449 21.41 46.86 -33.70
C GLY A 449 21.67 48.36 -33.52
N GLN A 450 20.85 49.05 -32.73
CA GLN A 450 21.07 50.46 -32.35
C GLN A 450 22.26 50.61 -31.41
N ALA A 451 22.45 49.69 -30.46
CA ALA A 451 23.63 49.66 -29.60
C ALA A 451 24.93 49.43 -30.40
N HIS A 452 24.93 48.51 -31.38
CA HIS A 452 26.06 48.33 -32.29
C HIS A 452 26.31 49.57 -33.16
N ALA A 453 25.27 50.16 -33.74
CA ALA A 453 25.40 51.38 -34.54
C ALA A 453 25.93 52.57 -33.71
N ALA A 454 25.50 52.72 -32.46
CA ALA A 454 25.98 53.75 -31.54
C ALA A 454 27.46 53.56 -31.16
N VAL A 455 27.88 52.33 -30.88
CA VAL A 455 29.30 52.00 -30.63
C VAL A 455 30.15 52.25 -31.88
N ASP A 456 29.66 51.85 -33.05
CA ASP A 456 30.37 52.01 -34.32
C ASP A 456 30.44 53.49 -34.75
N GLN A 457 29.44 54.30 -34.41
CA GLN A 457 29.43 55.75 -34.58
C GLN A 457 30.36 56.46 -33.57
N MET A 458 30.47 55.96 -32.34
CA MET A 458 31.46 56.42 -31.34
C MET A 458 32.91 56.11 -31.75
N VAL A 459 33.16 54.94 -32.36
CA VAL A 459 34.47 54.54 -32.90
C VAL A 459 34.85 55.39 -34.11
N ARG A 460 33.90 55.77 -34.96
CA ARG A 460 34.14 56.66 -36.11
C ARG A 460 34.39 58.12 -35.71
N HIS A 461 33.79 58.62 -34.63
CA HIS A 461 33.98 60.01 -34.16
C HIS A 461 35.19 60.23 -33.23
N THR A 462 35.93 59.18 -32.85
CA THR A 462 37.13 59.29 -32.00
C THR A 462 38.47 59.27 -32.76
N GLN A 463 38.48 59.32 -34.10
CA GLN A 463 39.68 59.65 -34.86
C GLN A 463 39.61 61.10 -35.36
N PRO A 464 40.32 62.02 -34.69
CA PRO A 464 41.62 62.43 -35.25
C PRO A 464 42.65 62.81 -34.15
N TRP A 465 43.43 61.85 -33.65
CA TRP A 465 44.66 62.13 -32.88
C TRP A 465 45.76 61.11 -33.21
N THR A 466 46.17 61.03 -34.47
CA THR A 466 47.37 60.26 -34.87
C THR A 466 48.28 61.11 -35.74
N ARG A 467 48.76 62.22 -35.17
CA ARG A 467 49.97 62.88 -35.67
C ARG A 467 50.78 63.49 -34.52
N CYS A 468 51.50 62.65 -33.78
CA CYS A 468 52.73 63.06 -33.10
C CYS A 468 53.69 61.88 -32.91
N ARG A 469 54.88 62.05 -33.48
CA ARG A 469 56.02 61.13 -33.43
C ARG A 469 56.63 61.07 -32.02
N HIS A 470 57.21 59.90 -31.74
CA HIS A 470 58.34 59.64 -30.84
C HIS A 470 58.38 60.34 -29.48
N THR A 471 58.16 59.57 -28.40
CA THR A 471 59.15 59.36 -27.32
C THR A 471 58.62 58.34 -26.31
N ARG A 472 59.47 57.39 -25.90
CA ARG A 472 59.23 56.38 -24.85
C ARG A 472 59.16 57.03 -23.45
N ARG A 473 58.27 57.99 -23.21
CA ARG A 473 57.92 58.48 -21.86
C ARG A 473 56.42 58.79 -21.69
N GLY A 474 55.64 58.85 -22.77
CA GLY A 474 54.18 59.08 -22.73
C GLY A 474 53.31 57.87 -22.36
N ARG A 475 53.81 56.62 -22.49
CA ARG A 475 52.98 55.41 -22.23
C ARG A 475 52.65 55.16 -20.75
N ARG A 476 53.35 55.77 -19.78
CA ARG A 476 53.05 55.58 -18.35
C ARG A 476 52.14 56.65 -17.74
N ARG A 477 51.84 57.75 -18.45
CA ARG A 477 50.83 58.73 -18.03
C ARG A 477 49.46 58.51 -18.68
N ALA A 478 49.39 57.98 -19.90
CA ALA A 478 48.11 57.67 -20.55
C ALA A 478 47.31 56.53 -19.88
N LEU A 479 47.98 55.57 -19.25
CA LEU A 479 47.34 54.50 -18.47
C LEU A 479 46.93 54.91 -17.04
N ARG A 480 47.21 56.15 -16.62
CA ARG A 480 46.78 56.68 -15.31
C ARG A 480 45.61 57.66 -15.42
N CYS A 481 45.29 58.18 -16.60
CA CYS A 481 44.17 59.10 -16.83
C CYS A 481 42.88 58.41 -17.32
N SER A 482 42.91 57.17 -17.81
CA SER A 482 41.66 56.44 -18.17
C SER A 482 40.96 55.80 -16.96
N GLY A 483 41.64 55.66 -15.81
CA GLY A 483 41.07 55.12 -14.58
C GLY A 483 40.45 56.15 -13.63
N GLN A 484 40.68 57.44 -13.83
CA GLN A 484 40.17 58.50 -12.93
C GLN A 484 38.90 59.21 -13.45
N ALA A 485 38.52 59.03 -14.71
CA ALA A 485 37.29 59.60 -15.25
C ALA A 485 36.02 58.86 -14.82
N TRP A 486 36.12 57.59 -14.41
CA TRP A 486 34.97 56.80 -13.96
C TRP A 486 34.67 56.93 -12.45
N SER A 487 35.63 57.33 -11.62
CA SER A 487 35.37 57.59 -10.19
C SER A 487 34.87 59.01 -9.89
N ALA A 488 35.03 59.98 -10.79
CA ALA A 488 34.61 61.37 -10.55
C ALA A 488 33.10 61.61 -10.76
N ALA A 489 32.40 60.76 -11.49
CA ALA A 489 30.94 60.89 -11.70
C ALA A 489 30.09 60.30 -10.57
N PHE A 490 30.66 59.45 -9.70
CA PHE A 490 29.92 58.77 -8.63
C PHE A 490 30.05 59.43 -7.25
N GLN A 491 30.87 60.48 -7.09
CA GLN A 491 31.11 61.16 -5.80
C GLN A 491 30.56 62.60 -5.69
N LEU A 492 29.82 63.10 -6.69
CA LEU A 492 29.23 64.46 -6.67
C LEU A 492 27.70 64.50 -6.41
N GLY A 493 27.09 63.40 -5.98
CA GLY A 493 25.65 63.33 -5.66
C GLY A 493 25.29 63.29 -4.18
N ALA A 494 26.27 63.17 -3.27
CA ALA A 494 26.00 62.97 -1.85
C ALA A 494 26.92 63.85 -0.98
N SER A 495 26.57 65.12 -0.82
CA SER A 495 26.88 65.94 0.36
C SER A 495 26.40 67.38 0.17
N ARG A 496 25.27 67.72 0.77
CA ARG A 496 25.12 68.89 1.66
C ARG A 496 23.67 69.01 2.14
N GLU A 497 23.45 68.56 3.36
CA GLU A 497 22.36 69.04 4.22
C GLU A 497 22.92 70.06 5.24
N ALA A 498 22.01 70.97 5.65
CA ALA A 498 21.93 71.78 6.88
C ALA A 498 22.51 73.22 6.89
N PRO A 499 21.98 74.17 7.71
CA PRO A 499 20.64 74.26 8.34
C PRO A 499 19.96 75.67 8.36
N GLY A 500 18.62 75.68 8.45
CA GLY A 500 17.73 76.55 9.28
C GLY A 500 17.70 78.10 9.16
N ILE A 501 16.50 78.68 8.96
CA ILE A 501 15.72 79.49 9.95
C ILE A 501 14.44 80.13 9.32
N ARG A 502 13.29 79.86 9.97
CA ARG A 502 11.99 80.56 10.10
C ARG A 502 11.49 81.59 9.06
N GLY A 503 10.21 81.42 8.68
CA GLY A 503 9.19 82.47 8.87
C GLY A 503 8.08 82.62 7.83
N LYS A 504 6.85 82.26 8.24
CA LYS A 504 5.51 82.76 7.85
C LYS A 504 4.80 82.28 6.56
N GLN A 505 3.51 82.01 6.80
CA GLN A 505 2.38 81.76 5.90
C GLN A 505 2.12 82.93 4.95
N THR A 506 1.69 82.65 3.70
CA THR A 506 0.35 82.95 3.14
C THR A 506 0.22 82.36 1.72
N ALA A 507 -1.04 82.20 1.29
CA ALA A 507 -1.54 81.42 0.15
C ALA A 507 -1.34 82.05 -1.26
N ASP A 508 -1.76 81.26 -2.25
CA ASP A 508 -2.12 81.55 -3.65
C ASP A 508 -1.01 81.54 -4.72
N ASP A 509 -0.83 80.40 -5.42
CA ASP A 509 -1.08 80.27 -6.87
C ASP A 509 -0.83 78.82 -7.38
N PRO A 510 -1.62 78.29 -8.35
CA PRO A 510 -1.59 76.87 -8.74
C PRO A 510 -0.84 76.59 -10.04
N TRP A 511 0.47 76.85 -10.14
CA TRP A 511 1.35 76.25 -11.16
C TRP A 511 2.80 76.14 -10.64
N GLY A 512 3.32 74.91 -10.48
CA GLY A 512 4.71 74.61 -10.06
C GLY A 512 5.07 73.12 -10.20
N PRO A 513 6.36 72.76 -10.39
CA PRO A 513 6.85 71.82 -11.41
C PRO A 513 6.91 70.31 -11.02
N PRO A 514 7.10 69.39 -12.01
CA PRO A 514 7.06 67.95 -11.81
C PRO A 514 8.39 67.43 -11.23
N ASP A 515 8.46 67.29 -9.90
CA ASP A 515 9.67 66.83 -9.20
C ASP A 515 9.39 65.64 -8.25
N VAL A 516 8.57 64.70 -8.75
CA VAL A 516 8.22 63.44 -8.08
C VAL A 516 8.90 62.24 -8.76
N CYS A 517 9.06 62.25 -10.08
CA CYS A 517 9.70 61.16 -10.84
C CYS A 517 11.21 61.01 -10.56
N ALA A 518 11.93 62.10 -10.32
CA ALA A 518 13.36 62.05 -10.00
C ALA A 518 13.64 61.43 -8.60
N LYS A 519 12.68 61.56 -7.67
CA LYS A 519 12.80 61.06 -6.29
C LYS A 519 12.53 59.55 -6.18
N LEU A 520 11.76 58.97 -7.11
CA LEU A 520 11.49 57.52 -7.17
C LEU A 520 12.64 56.73 -7.81
N LEU A 521 13.28 57.28 -8.85
CA LEU A 521 14.46 56.70 -9.50
C LEU A 521 15.70 56.66 -8.59
N ALA A 522 15.92 57.71 -7.79
CA ALA A 522 17.05 57.78 -6.87
C ALA A 522 16.92 56.83 -5.66
N ARG A 523 15.69 56.50 -5.23
CA ARG A 523 15.46 55.68 -4.03
C ARG A 523 15.62 54.18 -4.30
N ARG A 524 15.28 53.70 -5.51
CA ARG A 524 15.41 52.26 -5.89
C ARG A 524 16.81 51.81 -6.30
N LEU A 525 17.69 52.72 -6.74
CA LEU A 525 19.09 52.38 -7.07
C LEU A 525 19.99 52.18 -5.83
N SER A 526 19.50 52.49 -4.62
CA SER A 526 20.27 52.35 -3.36
C SER A 526 20.13 50.98 -2.67
N THR A 527 19.20 50.12 -3.12
CA THR A 527 18.80 48.90 -2.37
C THR A 527 19.37 47.58 -2.91
N VAL A 528 20.24 47.58 -3.92
CA VAL A 528 20.96 46.36 -4.35
C VAL A 528 22.36 46.35 -3.75
N GLY A 529 22.42 46.09 -2.44
CA GLY A 529 23.65 45.71 -1.76
C GLY A 529 23.90 44.21 -1.93
N ALA A 530 24.86 43.84 -2.77
CA ALA A 530 25.38 42.47 -2.83
C ALA A 530 26.90 42.47 -2.68
N SER A 531 27.35 41.72 -1.67
CA SER A 531 28.71 41.51 -1.18
C SER A 531 29.78 41.26 -2.25
N CYS A 532 30.93 41.92 -2.12
CA CYS A 532 32.13 41.69 -2.93
C CYS A 532 33.08 40.68 -2.24
N HIS A 533 33.37 39.56 -2.91
CA HIS A 533 34.61 38.80 -2.74
C HIS A 533 35.46 38.92 -4.03
N PRO A 534 36.81 38.95 -3.95
CA PRO A 534 37.65 39.25 -5.10
C PRO A 534 37.97 37.99 -5.91
N ALA A 535 37.55 37.92 -7.17
CA ALA A 535 38.02 36.93 -8.14
C ALA A 535 38.70 37.62 -9.33
N ARG A 536 39.81 37.00 -9.78
CA ARG A 536 40.74 37.41 -10.86
C ARG A 536 40.07 37.93 -12.15
N PRO A 537 40.76 38.79 -12.94
CA PRO A 537 40.23 39.26 -14.21
C PRO A 537 40.38 38.18 -15.31
N PRO A 538 39.38 37.96 -16.17
CA PRO A 538 39.59 37.23 -17.42
C PRO A 538 40.17 38.16 -18.49
N ALA A 539 41.03 37.60 -19.33
CA ALA A 539 41.60 38.23 -20.50
C ALA A 539 40.62 38.22 -21.69
N HIS A 540 40.69 39.28 -22.50
CA HIS A 540 39.97 39.55 -23.76
C HIS A 540 38.47 39.94 -23.67
N PRO A 541 38.05 41.02 -24.36
CA PRO A 541 36.64 41.43 -24.41
C PRO A 541 35.87 40.62 -25.46
N SER A 542 34.81 39.92 -25.03
CA SER A 542 33.77 39.38 -25.92
C SER A 542 32.77 40.48 -26.29
N PRO A 543 32.38 40.65 -27.58
CA PRO A 543 31.43 41.67 -28.00
C PRO A 543 30.01 41.10 -28.07
N LEU A 544 29.34 40.94 -26.93
CA LEU A 544 27.90 40.70 -26.85
C LEU A 544 27.37 41.38 -25.59
N ALA A 545 26.74 42.55 -25.71
CA ALA A 545 25.94 43.09 -24.63
C ALA A 545 24.79 42.10 -24.31
N PRO A 546 24.44 41.89 -23.03
CA PRO A 546 23.40 40.92 -22.69
C PRO A 546 22.04 41.42 -23.19
N ARG A 547 21.44 40.68 -24.13
CA ARG A 547 20.13 40.92 -24.78
C ARG A 547 18.95 41.24 -23.83
N GLY A 548 19.11 41.08 -22.52
CA GLY A 548 18.09 41.41 -21.50
C GLY A 548 18.11 42.86 -20.99
N GLN A 549 19.17 43.64 -21.22
CA GLN A 549 19.23 45.03 -20.72
C GLN A 549 18.25 45.96 -21.43
N GLU A 550 17.98 45.73 -22.72
CA GLU A 550 17.09 46.58 -23.53
C GLU A 550 15.61 46.36 -23.19
N LEU A 551 15.24 45.12 -22.83
CA LEU A 551 13.91 44.82 -22.31
C LEU A 551 13.64 45.57 -21.00
N ASN A 552 14.63 45.64 -20.10
CA ASN A 552 14.50 46.39 -18.85
C ASN A 552 14.28 47.88 -19.10
N VAL A 553 14.98 48.46 -20.08
CA VAL A 553 14.76 49.87 -20.47
C VAL A 553 13.35 50.08 -21.01
N PHE A 554 12.84 49.17 -21.85
CA PHE A 554 11.46 49.25 -22.33
C PHE A 554 10.43 49.13 -21.19
N VAL A 555 10.67 48.23 -20.23
CA VAL A 555 9.79 48.03 -19.08
C VAL A 555 9.78 49.26 -18.16
N ASP A 556 10.94 49.84 -17.85
CA ASP A 556 11.04 51.06 -17.06
C ASP A 556 10.27 52.22 -17.72
N LEU A 557 10.38 52.34 -19.04
CA LEU A 557 9.65 53.35 -19.82
C LEU A 557 8.15 53.08 -19.87
N ALA A 558 7.74 51.82 -19.99
CA ALA A 558 6.34 51.43 -19.96
C ALA A 558 5.69 51.71 -18.59
N PHE A 559 6.43 51.54 -17.48
CA PHE A 559 5.97 51.96 -16.15
C PHE A 559 5.77 53.47 -16.05
N ILE A 560 6.66 54.26 -16.67
CA ILE A 560 6.49 55.72 -16.74
C ILE A 560 5.25 56.10 -17.56
N PHE A 561 5.01 55.40 -18.67
CA PHE A 561 3.83 55.61 -19.52
C PHE A 561 2.52 55.21 -18.83
N ALA A 562 2.53 54.13 -18.03
CA ALA A 562 1.39 53.67 -17.25
C ALA A 562 0.95 54.68 -16.16
N GLY A 563 1.89 55.48 -15.65
CA GLY A 563 1.60 56.51 -14.63
C GLY A 563 1.09 55.90 -13.33
N GLU A 564 -0.05 56.40 -12.85
CA GLU A 564 -0.74 55.92 -11.62
C GLU A 564 -1.93 54.98 -11.92
N ASN A 565 -2.12 54.56 -13.18
CA ASN A 565 -3.20 53.64 -13.51
C ASN A 565 -2.83 52.21 -13.13
N ASP A 566 -3.36 51.72 -12.01
CA ASP A 566 -3.11 50.36 -11.50
C ASP A 566 -3.28 49.28 -12.57
N MET A 567 -4.30 49.40 -13.43
CA MET A 567 -4.54 48.43 -14.51
C MET A 567 -3.43 48.43 -15.57
N ASP A 568 -2.83 49.58 -15.86
CA ASP A 568 -1.72 49.68 -16.83
C ASP A 568 -0.40 49.25 -16.20
N VAL A 569 -0.20 49.55 -14.91
CA VAL A 569 0.95 49.07 -14.12
C VAL A 569 0.96 47.54 -14.08
N ASP A 570 -0.19 46.92 -13.85
CA ASP A 570 -0.35 45.46 -13.88
C ASP A 570 -0.08 44.87 -15.27
N ARG A 571 -0.48 45.56 -16.36
CA ARG A 571 -0.14 45.14 -17.73
C ARG A 571 1.36 45.12 -17.97
N VAL A 572 2.10 46.12 -17.47
CA VAL A 572 3.57 46.17 -17.59
C VAL A 572 4.23 45.06 -16.79
N ALA A 573 3.79 44.84 -15.54
CA ALA A 573 4.30 43.77 -14.69
C ALA A 573 4.04 42.38 -15.32
N CYS A 574 2.82 42.17 -15.82
CA CYS A 574 2.42 40.96 -16.53
C CYS A 574 3.28 40.70 -17.77
N PHE A 575 3.54 41.74 -18.57
CA PHE A 575 4.44 41.68 -19.71
C PHE A 575 5.89 41.35 -19.32
N HIS A 576 6.44 42.03 -18.33
CA HIS A 576 7.80 41.80 -17.84
C HIS A 576 7.96 40.34 -17.38
N ASP A 577 7.06 39.87 -16.53
CA ASP A 577 7.11 38.52 -15.97
C ASP A 577 6.96 37.45 -17.06
N ALA A 578 6.06 37.67 -18.03
CA ALA A 578 5.91 36.79 -19.18
C ALA A 578 7.19 36.71 -20.01
N VAL A 579 7.74 37.84 -20.45
CA VAL A 579 8.95 37.85 -21.29
C VAL A 579 10.16 37.30 -20.53
N GLN A 580 10.25 37.56 -19.22
CA GLN A 580 11.32 37.05 -18.38
C GLN A 580 11.21 35.54 -18.15
N GLY A 581 10.01 35.02 -17.87
CA GLY A 581 9.78 33.60 -17.68
C GLY A 581 10.01 32.79 -18.96
N TYR A 582 9.66 33.35 -20.12
CA TYR A 582 9.92 32.73 -21.44
C TYR A 582 11.27 33.12 -22.06
N SER A 583 12.15 33.82 -21.32
CA SER A 583 13.43 34.36 -21.82
C SER A 583 14.32 33.32 -22.50
N SER A 584 14.37 32.10 -21.94
CA SER A 584 15.16 30.99 -22.45
C SER A 584 14.74 30.58 -23.87
N LEU A 585 13.48 30.80 -24.24
CA LEU A 585 12.95 30.49 -25.55
C LEU A 585 12.83 31.72 -26.47
N LEU A 586 12.63 32.91 -25.93
CA LEU A 586 12.38 34.11 -26.73
C LEU A 586 13.66 34.69 -27.34
N TYR A 587 14.77 34.75 -26.61
CA TYR A 587 15.97 35.46 -27.11
C TYR A 587 17.31 34.77 -26.79
N LYS A 588 17.31 33.64 -26.06
CA LYS A 588 18.50 32.80 -25.84
C LYS A 588 18.67 31.66 -26.87
N LEU A 589 17.66 31.39 -27.70
CA LEU A 589 17.69 30.33 -28.72
C LEU A 589 18.25 30.82 -30.06
N ASP A 590 19.18 30.06 -30.62
CA ASP A 590 19.63 30.20 -32.01
C ASP A 590 18.69 29.45 -32.98
N ALA A 591 18.54 29.96 -34.21
CA ALA A 591 17.63 29.40 -35.20
C ALA A 591 18.01 27.97 -35.62
N SER A 592 19.29 27.59 -35.57
CA SER A 592 19.79 26.27 -35.97
C SER A 592 19.64 25.18 -34.90
N VAL A 593 19.09 25.50 -33.73
CA VAL A 593 18.94 24.58 -32.59
C VAL A 593 18.02 23.41 -32.94
N GLY A 594 18.52 22.18 -32.81
CA GLY A 594 17.74 20.95 -32.90
C GLY A 594 17.09 20.54 -31.56
N PHE A 595 16.25 19.49 -31.59
CA PHE A 595 15.38 19.09 -30.48
C PHE A 595 16.12 18.88 -29.14
N HIS A 596 17.23 18.15 -29.11
CA HIS A 596 17.97 17.89 -27.87
C HIS A 596 18.55 19.15 -27.22
N ALA A 597 18.91 20.17 -28.00
CA ALA A 597 19.37 21.43 -27.46
C ALA A 597 18.19 22.34 -27.06
N PHE A 598 17.07 22.27 -27.77
CA PHE A 598 15.81 22.90 -27.38
C PHE A 598 15.30 22.39 -26.03
N GLU A 599 15.34 21.08 -25.79
CA GLU A 599 14.98 20.43 -24.52
C GLU A 599 15.75 21.01 -23.32
N ARG A 600 17.04 21.37 -23.51
CA ARG A 600 17.83 21.98 -22.42
C ARG A 600 17.31 23.36 -22.03
N HIS A 601 16.80 24.14 -22.98
CA HIS A 601 16.22 25.46 -22.74
C HIS A 601 14.83 25.37 -22.10
N LEU A 602 14.08 24.30 -22.41
CA LEU A 602 12.82 23.98 -21.72
C LEU A 602 13.03 23.79 -20.22
N ARG A 603 14.17 23.22 -19.78
CA ARG A 603 14.46 23.09 -18.34
C ARG A 603 14.54 24.43 -17.60
N GLU A 604 14.97 25.51 -18.27
CA GLU A 604 14.91 26.86 -17.69
C GLU A 604 13.47 27.38 -17.62
N LEU A 605 12.67 27.13 -18.66
CA LEU A 605 11.25 27.50 -18.67
C LEU A 605 10.46 26.76 -17.57
N TRP A 606 10.74 25.48 -17.34
CA TRP A 606 10.08 24.70 -16.29
C TRP A 606 10.38 25.25 -14.90
N LYS A 607 11.61 25.69 -14.63
CA LYS A 607 11.95 26.38 -13.38
C LYS A 607 11.19 27.70 -13.24
N ALA A 608 11.00 28.44 -14.33
CA ALA A 608 10.21 29.67 -14.30
C ALA A 608 8.72 29.38 -14.03
N LEU A 609 8.16 28.33 -14.64
CA LEU A 609 6.77 27.89 -14.43
C LEU A 609 6.52 27.35 -13.02
N GLU A 610 7.49 26.64 -12.44
CA GLU A 610 7.41 26.17 -11.04
C GLU A 610 7.43 27.35 -10.05
N ASN A 611 8.17 28.42 -10.36
CA ASN A 611 8.18 29.65 -9.56
C ASN A 611 6.92 30.50 -9.75
N ASP A 612 6.32 30.46 -10.94
CA ASP A 612 5.11 31.21 -11.29
C ASP A 612 4.13 30.36 -12.14
N PRO A 613 3.17 29.66 -11.49
CA PRO A 613 2.17 28.88 -12.20
C PRO A 613 1.25 29.69 -13.12
N HIS A 614 1.16 31.00 -12.94
CA HIS A 614 0.35 31.90 -13.78
C HIS A 614 1.10 32.44 -15.00
N LEU A 615 2.35 32.02 -15.21
CA LEU A 615 3.17 32.43 -16.33
C LEU A 615 2.49 32.27 -17.72
N PRO A 616 1.75 31.17 -18.01
CA PRO A 616 1.03 31.03 -19.29
C PRO A 616 -0.10 32.05 -19.46
N SER A 617 -0.87 32.33 -18.40
CA SER A 617 -1.90 33.38 -18.43
C SER A 617 -1.28 34.76 -18.63
N LYS A 618 -0.15 35.04 -17.99
CA LYS A 618 0.55 36.32 -18.16
C LYS A 618 1.01 36.54 -19.60
N LEU A 619 1.53 35.50 -20.26
CA LEU A 619 1.89 35.57 -21.67
C LEU A 619 0.67 35.84 -22.56
N ARG A 620 -0.44 35.13 -22.32
CA ARG A 620 -1.69 35.31 -23.06
C ARG A 620 -2.22 36.74 -22.93
N ASP A 621 -2.23 37.29 -21.73
CA ASP A 621 -2.74 38.64 -21.47
C ASP A 621 -1.80 39.70 -22.05
N SER A 622 -0.49 39.49 -21.97
CA SER A 622 0.50 40.34 -22.63
C SER A 622 0.34 40.35 -24.16
N ALA A 623 0.09 39.18 -24.75
CA ALA A 623 -0.17 39.07 -26.18
C ALA A 623 -1.47 39.76 -26.61
N ARG A 624 -2.55 39.68 -25.81
CA ARG A 624 -3.81 40.42 -26.03
C ARG A 624 -3.60 41.94 -25.97
N ASN A 625 -2.69 42.39 -25.12
CA ASN A 625 -2.35 43.81 -24.95
C ASN A 625 -1.25 44.29 -25.93
N LEU A 626 -0.89 43.51 -26.95
CA LEU A 626 0.17 43.87 -27.91
C LEU A 626 -0.07 45.22 -28.60
N GLY A 627 -1.33 45.57 -28.90
CA GLY A 627 -1.67 46.87 -29.48
C GLY A 627 -1.27 48.04 -28.57
N TRP A 628 -1.57 47.92 -27.28
CA TRP A 628 -1.17 48.91 -26.27
C TRP A 628 0.35 48.99 -26.13
N LEU A 629 1.05 47.85 -26.06
CA LEU A 629 2.52 47.79 -25.98
C LEU A 629 3.21 48.44 -27.20
N LYS A 630 2.63 48.29 -28.40
CA LYS A 630 3.11 48.97 -29.62
C LYS A 630 2.97 50.48 -29.51
N THR A 631 1.83 50.97 -29.02
CA THR A 631 1.60 52.41 -28.77
C THR A 631 2.61 52.96 -27.78
N VAL A 632 2.91 52.25 -26.68
CA VAL A 632 3.96 52.64 -25.73
C VAL A 632 5.29 52.81 -26.48
N LYS A 633 5.73 51.80 -27.25
CA LYS A 633 6.98 51.84 -28.03
C LYS A 633 7.03 53.00 -29.03
N GLU A 634 5.94 53.26 -29.76
CA GLU A 634 5.85 54.33 -30.77
C GLU A 634 5.84 55.73 -30.14
N SER A 635 5.16 55.88 -29.00
CA SER A 635 5.15 57.11 -28.22
C SER A 635 6.56 57.51 -27.79
N HIS A 636 7.37 56.53 -27.39
CA HIS A 636 8.77 56.76 -27.04
C HIS A 636 9.64 57.09 -28.27
N GLY A 637 9.45 56.41 -29.40
CA GLY A 637 10.15 56.74 -30.65
C GLY A 637 9.88 58.18 -31.12
N SER A 638 8.70 58.72 -30.81
CA SER A 638 8.35 60.13 -31.05
C SER A 638 9.03 61.08 -30.06
N VAL A 639 9.04 60.76 -28.75
CA VAL A 639 9.66 61.59 -27.71
C VAL A 639 11.19 61.62 -27.82
N GLU A 640 11.85 60.49 -28.10
CA GLU A 640 13.30 60.43 -28.36
C GLU A 640 13.67 61.19 -29.64
N ARG A 641 12.93 61.00 -30.74
CA ARG A 641 13.16 61.75 -31.99
C ARG A 641 12.91 63.24 -31.80
N SER A 642 11.91 63.62 -31.02
CA SER A 642 11.59 65.02 -30.71
C SER A 642 12.65 65.65 -29.80
N SER A 643 13.17 64.91 -28.81
CA SER A 643 14.24 65.36 -27.92
C SER A 643 15.60 65.45 -28.62
N LEU A 644 15.93 64.49 -29.51
CA LEU A 644 17.12 64.54 -30.36
C LEU A 644 17.01 65.61 -31.46
N SER A 645 15.81 65.82 -32.01
CA SER A 645 15.48 66.93 -32.92
C SER A 645 15.69 68.27 -32.21
N LEU A 646 15.16 68.41 -30.99
CA LEU A 646 15.31 69.60 -30.17
C LEU A 646 16.77 69.83 -29.76
N ALA A 647 17.51 68.79 -29.37
CA ALA A 647 18.93 68.88 -29.07
C ALA A 647 19.78 69.22 -30.32
N ARG A 648 19.42 68.70 -31.50
CA ARG A 648 20.05 69.09 -32.78
C ARG A 648 19.71 70.52 -33.16
N ALA A 649 18.47 70.96 -32.97
CA ALA A 649 18.05 72.34 -33.16
C ALA A 649 18.88 73.26 -32.25
N ILE A 650 18.95 72.98 -30.95
CA ILE A 650 19.78 73.72 -29.98
C ILE A 650 21.26 73.75 -30.40
N ASN A 651 21.83 72.64 -30.88
CA ASN A 651 23.23 72.63 -31.33
C ASN A 651 23.47 73.31 -32.70
N SER A 652 22.44 73.42 -33.54
CA SER A 652 22.52 74.02 -34.89
C SER A 652 22.13 75.51 -34.94
N SER A 653 21.31 75.97 -33.99
CA SER A 653 20.82 77.36 -33.90
C SER A 653 21.05 78.00 -32.53
N GLY A 654 21.75 77.33 -31.61
CA GLY A 654 22.24 77.91 -30.37
C GLY A 654 23.42 78.83 -30.65
N THR A 655 23.15 80.11 -30.92
CA THR A 655 24.18 81.15 -30.93
C THR A 655 24.55 81.55 -29.50
N THR A 656 25.86 81.48 -29.22
CA THR A 656 26.68 82.14 -28.17
C THR A 656 26.07 82.39 -26.79
#